data_AF-A0A6J1IQ76-F1
#
_entry.id   AF-A0A6J1IQ76-F1
#
_cell.length_a   1.000
_cell.length_b   1.000
_cell.length_c   1.000
_cell.angle_alpha   90.00
_cell.angle_beta   90.00
_cell.angle_gamma   90.00
#
_symmetry.space_group_name_H-M   'P 1'
#
loop_
_entity.id
_entity.type
_entity.pdbx_description
1 polymer ?
#
loop_
_entity_poly.entity_id
_entity_poly.type
_entity_poly.pdbx_seq_one_letter_code
_entity_poly.pdbx_strand_id
1 'polypeptide(L)'
;MEWTEQGDSSGREIIPVRENGFLQGSQSSSNTSLPLVSIDSAEKKVEGKDNLFLANILRSRNKFADALVLYEKVLEKDNENLEAHIGKGICLQMQNMIKPAFESFAEAIRLDPQNVRAFTHRGILYKEEGRLMEAVESYKKALRVDPSYRPAAECLAVVLTDLGTSLKLSGDSQDGIQKYYEALKIDPHYAPAYYNLGVVYSEMMQYDTALNCYEKAAFERPMYAEAYCNMGVIFKNRGDLESAIACYERCLAVSPNFEIAKNNMAIALTDLGTKVKLEGDINQGVAYYKRALYYNWHYADALYNLGVAYGEMLKFDKAIVSYELAFHFNPHCAEACNNLGVIYKDQDNLDKAVECYQLALSIKPNFSQSLNNLGVVYTVQGKMDAAASMIEKAILANPTYAEAYNNLGVLNRDAGNISMAVDAYERCLKIDPDSRNAGQNRLLAMNYIDEGHKHKLYEAHRDWGRRFMRLYPQYKSWDNPKDPERPLVIGYVSPDYFTHSVSYFIEAPLVHHDYANYKVVVYSAVVKGDAKTIRFRDKVLKHGGVWRDIYGIDEKKVASMVREDKVDILVELTGHTANNKLGMMACRPAPLQVTWIGYPNTTGLPTIDYRISDALADPPNTKQKHVEELVRLPESFLCYTPSPEAGTVSSAPALSNGFITFGSFNNLAKITPKVLQVWARILCAIPNSRLVVKCKPFGCDSVRQRFLSTLEQLGLESQRVDLLPLILLNHDHMQAYSLMDISLDTFPYAGTTTTCESLYMGVPCVTMAGSVHAHNVGVSLLSNVGLGHLVAKNEEEYVKLALQLASDVTALSNLRMSLRNLMSKSPVCDGPNFILHLESTYRKMWQRYCEGDVPSLRRIEILQQQEATEELITATESNIPASKESPTSIKSNGHCPVSSAVIDDSPLGENGDLLHPTKKPGKLN
;
A
#
# COMPACT_ATOMS: atom_id res chain seq x y z
N MET A 1 -36.50 -11.03 -19.03
CA MET A 1 -37.71 -10.24 -19.34
C MET A 1 -37.32 -9.30 -20.46
N GLU A 2 -37.74 -9.66 -21.67
CA GLU A 2 -37.77 -8.76 -22.84
C GLU A 2 -38.77 -7.63 -22.61
N TRP A 3 -38.71 -6.59 -23.46
CA TRP A 3 -39.80 -5.78 -24.07
C TRP A 3 -39.17 -4.45 -24.52
N THR A 4 -38.83 -4.26 -25.81
CA THR A 4 -39.63 -3.77 -26.97
C THR A 4 -40.24 -2.37 -26.86
N GLU A 5 -40.04 -1.66 -27.98
CA GLU A 5 -40.28 -0.25 -28.33
C GLU A 5 -41.74 0.22 -28.38
N GLN A 6 -41.92 1.54 -28.23
CA GLN A 6 -42.81 2.48 -28.98
C GLN A 6 -42.44 3.90 -28.44
N GLY A 7 -42.13 4.97 -29.18
CA GLY A 7 -42.39 5.33 -30.56
C GLY A 7 -43.39 6.49 -30.59
N ASP A 8 -42.94 7.76 -30.54
CA ASP A 8 -43.57 8.84 -31.32
C ASP A 8 -42.69 10.11 -31.45
N SER A 9 -43.08 10.96 -32.39
CA SER A 9 -42.23 11.67 -33.35
C SER A 9 -42.44 13.20 -33.38
N SER A 10 -41.42 13.92 -33.88
CA SER A 10 -41.41 15.23 -34.60
C SER A 10 -40.26 16.15 -34.14
N GLY A 11 -39.42 16.78 -34.97
CA GLY A 11 -39.18 16.72 -36.42
C GLY A 11 -38.02 17.66 -36.83
N ARG A 12 -37.22 17.21 -37.81
CA ARG A 12 -36.43 17.90 -38.88
C ARG A 12 -35.45 19.03 -38.47
N GLU A 13 -34.21 19.10 -38.97
CA GLU A 13 -33.75 19.03 -40.38
C GLU A 13 -32.34 18.40 -40.51
N ILE A 14 -32.13 17.57 -41.55
CA ILE A 14 -30.82 17.15 -42.07
C ILE A 14 -30.93 17.11 -43.60
N ILE A 15 -29.96 17.70 -44.32
CA ILE A 15 -29.64 17.37 -45.71
C ILE A 15 -28.20 16.81 -45.75
N PRO A 16 -27.96 15.64 -46.39
CA PRO A 16 -26.73 14.89 -46.21
C PRO A 16 -25.72 15.03 -47.36
N VAL A 17 -24.47 14.78 -46.99
CA VAL A 17 -23.31 14.45 -47.81
C VAL A 17 -23.49 13.07 -48.45
N ARG A 18 -23.05 12.90 -49.71
CA ARG A 18 -22.70 11.57 -50.25
C ARG A 18 -21.49 11.63 -51.19
N GLU A 19 -20.66 10.61 -50.99
CA GLU A 19 -19.46 10.23 -51.74
C GLU A 19 -19.78 9.51 -53.07
N ASN A 20 -18.70 9.43 -53.88
CA ASN A 20 -18.31 8.34 -54.79
C ASN A 20 -19.10 8.11 -56.10
N GLY A 21 -18.35 8.03 -57.21
CA GLY A 21 -18.80 7.32 -58.41
C GLY A 21 -18.16 7.79 -59.72
N PHE A 22 -17.25 6.98 -60.24
CA PHE A 22 -16.52 7.10 -61.49
C PHE A 22 -17.39 6.92 -62.78
N LEU A 23 -16.82 7.43 -63.89
CA LEU A 23 -16.88 6.96 -65.30
C LEU A 23 -17.93 7.51 -66.31
N GLN A 24 -17.32 8.11 -67.36
CA GLN A 24 -17.53 7.94 -68.82
C GLN A 24 -18.68 8.62 -69.59
N GLY A 25 -18.29 9.16 -70.76
CA GLY A 25 -19.14 9.45 -71.93
C GLY A 25 -19.09 10.92 -72.37
N SER A 26 -18.11 11.38 -73.16
CA SER A 26 -18.07 11.38 -74.64
C SER A 26 -19.09 12.31 -75.35
N GLN A 27 -18.51 13.39 -75.89
CA GLN A 27 -18.66 13.98 -77.23
C GLN A 27 -19.93 14.69 -77.74
N SER A 28 -19.58 15.74 -78.50
CA SER A 28 -20.27 16.42 -79.60
C SER A 28 -21.27 17.51 -79.21
N SER A 29 -21.43 18.63 -79.92
CA SER A 29 -20.64 19.44 -80.86
C SER A 29 -21.57 20.62 -81.26
N SER A 30 -21.04 21.54 -82.09
CA SER A 30 -21.69 22.68 -82.77
C SER A 30 -21.69 24.01 -82.00
N ASN A 31 -21.48 25.19 -82.58
CA ASN A 31 -20.81 25.71 -83.79
C ASN A 31 -21.19 27.20 -83.85
N THR A 32 -20.26 28.08 -84.24
CA THR A 32 -20.37 29.31 -85.11
C THR A 32 -19.30 30.32 -84.68
N SER A 33 -18.16 30.52 -85.38
CA SER A 33 -17.89 31.26 -86.65
C SER A 33 -18.00 32.79 -86.47
N LEU A 34 -16.96 33.64 -86.63
CA LEU A 34 -16.17 34.10 -87.82
C LEU A 34 -15.12 35.18 -87.35
N PRO A 35 -14.22 35.77 -88.19
CA PRO A 35 -13.77 35.41 -89.55
C PRO A 35 -12.23 35.34 -89.75
N LEU A 36 -11.85 34.79 -90.91
CA LEU A 36 -10.51 34.67 -91.48
C LEU A 36 -9.88 36.01 -91.92
N VAL A 37 -8.56 36.10 -91.81
CA VAL A 37 -7.70 36.85 -92.74
C VAL A 37 -6.76 35.85 -93.42
N SER A 38 -6.79 35.87 -94.74
CA SER A 38 -5.94 35.11 -95.66
C SER A 38 -4.55 35.74 -95.79
N ILE A 39 -3.49 34.95 -95.70
CA ILE A 39 -2.25 35.18 -96.46
C ILE A 39 -1.86 33.86 -97.11
N ASP A 40 -1.81 33.90 -98.43
CA ASP A 40 -1.46 32.82 -99.32
C ASP A 40 0.08 32.66 -99.41
N SER A 41 0.49 31.42 -99.65
CA SER A 41 1.74 30.98 -100.29
C SER A 41 3.06 31.70 -99.97
N ALA A 42 3.87 31.08 -99.10
CA ALA A 42 5.32 31.04 -99.28
C ALA A 42 5.85 29.69 -98.79
N GLU A 43 6.03 28.77 -99.74
CA GLU A 43 6.81 27.56 -99.54
C GLU A 43 8.23 27.87 -99.04
N LYS A 44 8.71 26.95 -98.18
CA LYS A 44 10.11 26.66 -97.81
C LYS A 44 10.77 27.58 -96.76
N LYS A 45 11.04 26.93 -95.61
CA LYS A 45 11.94 27.26 -94.48
C LYS A 45 11.33 27.80 -93.16
N VAL A 46 10.26 27.23 -92.60
CA VAL A 46 9.90 27.45 -91.17
C VAL A 46 9.13 26.27 -90.52
N GLU A 47 9.66 25.03 -90.53
CA GLU A 47 8.97 23.88 -89.87
C GLU A 47 9.59 23.46 -88.52
N GLY A 48 10.84 23.84 -88.22
CA GLY A 48 11.55 23.36 -87.03
C GLY A 48 11.13 24.00 -85.70
N LYS A 49 10.54 25.20 -85.72
CA LYS A 49 10.20 25.96 -84.50
C LYS A 49 8.84 25.60 -83.88
N ASP A 50 7.88 25.11 -84.67
CA ASP A 50 6.50 24.88 -84.22
C ASP A 50 6.34 23.54 -83.46
N ASN A 51 7.03 22.49 -83.92
CA ASN A 51 6.98 21.16 -83.29
C ASN A 51 7.64 21.13 -81.89
N LEU A 52 8.75 21.85 -81.69
CA LEU A 52 9.42 21.92 -80.39
C LEU A 52 8.56 22.65 -79.34
N PHE A 53 7.90 23.73 -79.75
CA PHE A 53 6.97 24.48 -78.90
C PHE A 53 5.76 23.63 -78.51
N LEU A 54 5.15 22.93 -79.48
CA LEU A 54 4.04 22.02 -79.22
C LEU A 54 4.44 20.84 -78.32
N ALA A 55 5.62 20.25 -78.53
CA ALA A 55 6.16 19.19 -77.68
C ALA A 55 6.32 19.64 -76.22
N ASN A 56 6.85 20.86 -75.99
CA ASN A 56 6.96 21.45 -74.66
C ASN A 56 5.61 21.67 -73.99
N ILE A 57 4.59 22.12 -74.72
CA ILE A 57 3.21 22.26 -74.21
C ILE A 57 2.65 20.89 -73.81
N LEU A 58 2.79 19.88 -74.66
CA LEU A 58 2.30 18.53 -74.36
C LEU A 58 2.98 17.92 -73.14
N ARG A 59 4.31 18.08 -73.02
CA ARG A 59 5.08 17.67 -71.83
C ARG A 59 4.57 18.35 -70.56
N SER A 60 4.35 19.66 -70.60
CA SER A 60 3.82 20.42 -69.44
C SER A 60 2.40 20.02 -69.03
N ARG A 61 1.64 19.37 -69.93
CA ARG A 61 0.30 18.83 -69.70
C ARG A 61 0.31 17.33 -69.40
N ASN A 62 1.47 16.76 -69.06
CA ASN A 62 1.68 15.34 -68.76
C ASN A 62 1.33 14.36 -69.90
N LYS A 63 1.30 14.84 -71.16
CA LYS A 63 1.11 13.98 -72.34
C LYS A 63 2.46 13.51 -72.89
N PHE A 64 3.16 12.71 -72.10
CA PHE A 64 4.56 12.35 -72.35
C PHE A 64 4.78 11.50 -73.61
N ALA A 65 3.86 10.59 -73.92
CA ALA A 65 3.96 9.76 -75.14
C ALA A 65 3.82 10.62 -76.42
N ASP A 66 2.83 11.52 -76.46
CA ASP A 66 2.62 12.42 -77.61
C ASP A 66 3.77 13.43 -77.77
N ALA A 67 4.26 13.97 -76.64
CA ALA A 67 5.41 14.87 -76.63
C ALA A 67 6.68 14.17 -77.12
N LEU A 68 6.89 12.91 -76.72
CA LEU A 68 8.05 12.09 -77.13
C LEU A 68 8.13 11.95 -78.65
N VAL A 69 7.02 11.62 -79.31
CA VAL A 69 6.96 11.49 -80.79
C VAL A 69 7.34 12.81 -81.47
N LEU A 70 6.91 13.95 -80.92
CA LEU A 70 7.26 15.25 -81.48
C LEU A 70 8.72 15.63 -81.22
N TYR A 71 9.28 15.33 -80.05
CA TYR A 71 10.71 15.54 -79.80
C TYR A 71 11.57 14.67 -80.72
N GLU A 72 11.17 13.43 -81.00
CA GLU A 72 11.86 12.57 -81.97
C GLU A 72 11.83 13.16 -83.39
N LYS A 73 10.68 13.67 -83.85
CA LYS A 73 10.59 14.37 -85.13
C LYS A 73 11.43 15.65 -85.20
N VAL A 74 11.59 16.35 -84.08
CA VAL A 74 12.50 17.51 -84.00
C VAL A 74 13.95 17.05 -84.14
N LEU A 75 14.33 15.95 -83.48
CA LEU A 75 15.67 15.37 -83.52
C LEU A 75 16.02 14.71 -84.86
N GLU A 76 15.03 14.17 -85.59
CA GLU A 76 15.23 13.69 -86.98
C GLU A 76 15.64 14.81 -87.93
N LYS A 77 15.14 16.03 -87.71
CA LYS A 77 15.45 17.22 -88.53
C LYS A 77 16.69 17.96 -88.03
N ASP A 78 16.90 17.98 -86.73
CA ASP A 78 17.99 18.67 -86.04
C ASP A 78 18.46 17.80 -84.86
N ASN A 79 19.38 16.88 -85.14
CA ASN A 79 19.88 15.93 -84.15
C ASN A 79 20.71 16.59 -83.04
N GLU A 80 21.11 17.86 -83.20
CA GLU A 80 21.85 18.64 -82.20
C GLU A 80 20.93 19.53 -81.35
N ASN A 81 19.60 19.36 -81.46
CA ASN A 81 18.63 20.16 -80.70
C ASN A 81 18.62 19.80 -79.21
N LEU A 82 19.30 20.62 -78.41
CA LEU A 82 19.47 20.42 -76.97
C LEU A 82 18.14 20.33 -76.19
N GLU A 83 17.20 21.26 -76.42
CA GLU A 83 15.92 21.28 -75.70
C GLU A 83 15.05 20.07 -76.06
N ALA A 84 15.15 19.56 -77.30
CA ALA A 84 14.47 18.34 -77.71
C ALA A 84 15.04 17.08 -77.04
N HIS A 85 16.37 16.96 -76.88
CA HIS A 85 17.00 15.85 -76.14
C HIS A 85 16.64 15.87 -74.65
N ILE A 86 16.63 17.04 -74.01
CA ILE A 86 16.20 17.19 -72.60
C ILE A 86 14.71 16.85 -72.46
N GLY A 87 13.86 17.40 -73.33
CA GLY A 87 12.43 17.13 -73.34
C GLY A 87 12.09 15.66 -73.57
N LYS A 88 12.78 15.01 -74.53
CA LYS A 88 12.72 13.57 -74.79
C LYS A 88 13.11 12.76 -73.56
N GLY A 89 14.26 13.09 -72.94
CA GLY A 89 14.73 12.43 -71.73
C GLY A 89 13.73 12.49 -70.57
N ILE A 90 13.11 13.66 -70.34
CA ILE A 90 12.08 13.83 -69.29
C ILE A 90 10.85 12.98 -69.59
N CYS A 91 10.39 12.96 -70.85
CA CYS A 91 9.22 12.15 -71.23
C CYS A 91 9.49 10.65 -71.09
N LEU A 92 10.71 10.20 -71.41
CA LEU A 92 11.15 8.82 -71.23
C LEU A 92 11.25 8.45 -69.74
N GLN A 93 11.81 9.34 -68.92
CA GLN A 93 11.86 9.18 -67.47
C GLN A 93 10.45 9.02 -66.88
N MET A 94 9.51 9.91 -67.23
CA MET A 94 8.13 9.85 -66.73
C MET A 94 7.35 8.61 -67.21
N GLN A 95 7.83 7.95 -68.27
CA GLN A 95 7.31 6.67 -68.77
C GLN A 95 8.09 5.45 -68.23
N ASN A 96 8.98 5.65 -67.24
CA ASN A 96 9.82 4.62 -66.64
C ASN A 96 10.77 3.92 -67.63
N MET A 97 11.13 4.60 -68.73
CA MET A 97 12.08 4.12 -69.73
C MET A 97 13.49 4.62 -69.39
N ILE A 98 14.10 4.01 -68.37
CA ILE A 98 15.33 4.50 -67.72
C ILE A 98 16.55 4.52 -68.64
N LYS A 99 16.86 3.43 -69.35
CA LYS A 99 18.05 3.37 -70.24
C LYS A 99 17.98 4.39 -71.38
N PRO A 100 16.87 4.49 -72.16
CA PRO A 100 16.75 5.51 -73.19
C PRO A 100 16.76 6.94 -72.65
N ALA A 101 16.25 7.16 -71.42
CA ALA A 101 16.33 8.46 -70.76
C ALA A 101 17.78 8.85 -70.43
N PHE A 102 18.60 7.91 -69.91
CA PHE A 102 20.03 8.14 -69.69
C PHE A 102 20.77 8.51 -70.97
N GLU A 103 20.49 7.82 -72.07
CA GLU A 103 21.09 8.11 -73.38
C GLU A 103 20.70 9.52 -73.85
N SER A 104 19.42 9.89 -73.72
CA SER A 104 18.92 11.21 -74.11
C SER A 104 19.55 12.34 -73.28
N PHE A 105 19.73 12.14 -71.96
CA PHE A 105 20.42 13.12 -71.12
C PHE A 105 21.95 13.12 -71.30
N ALA A 106 22.56 11.99 -71.64
CA ALA A 106 23.97 11.92 -71.99
C ALA A 106 24.26 12.70 -73.27
N GLU A 107 23.38 12.59 -74.26
CA GLU A 107 23.47 13.34 -75.50
C GLU A 107 23.24 14.84 -75.28
N ALA A 108 22.26 15.22 -74.45
CA ALA A 108 22.08 16.62 -74.03
C ALA A 108 23.34 17.20 -73.35
N ILE A 109 24.03 16.42 -72.50
CA ILE A 109 25.28 16.84 -71.85
C ILE A 109 26.47 16.86 -72.84
N ARG A 110 26.47 16.00 -73.87
CA ARG A 110 27.47 16.02 -74.94
C ARG A 110 27.37 17.30 -75.77
N LEU A 111 26.14 17.72 -76.08
CA LEU A 111 25.82 18.92 -76.86
C LEU A 111 26.08 20.20 -76.06
N ASP A 112 25.72 20.20 -74.78
CA ASP A 112 26.00 21.30 -73.85
C ASP A 112 26.54 20.76 -72.51
N PRO A 113 27.87 20.72 -72.34
CA PRO A 113 28.51 20.28 -71.10
C PRO A 113 28.20 21.15 -69.88
N GLN A 114 27.53 22.29 -70.04
CA GLN A 114 27.09 23.18 -68.98
C GLN A 114 25.56 23.10 -68.76
N ASN A 115 24.89 22.07 -69.30
CA ASN A 115 23.44 21.97 -69.14
C ASN A 115 23.00 21.47 -67.75
N VAL A 116 22.59 22.40 -66.89
CA VAL A 116 22.18 22.13 -65.51
C VAL A 116 20.96 21.19 -65.43
N ARG A 117 20.00 21.32 -66.35
CA ARG A 117 18.77 20.49 -66.38
C ARG A 117 19.10 19.02 -66.68
N ALA A 118 19.95 18.77 -67.67
CA ALA A 118 20.34 17.42 -68.04
C ALA A 118 21.11 16.71 -66.92
N PHE A 119 22.03 17.41 -66.23
CA PHE A 119 22.70 16.86 -65.03
C PHE A 119 21.73 16.57 -63.89
N THR A 120 20.76 17.45 -63.65
CA THR A 120 19.75 17.26 -62.60
C THR A 120 18.89 16.02 -62.88
N HIS A 121 18.30 15.91 -64.07
CA HIS A 121 17.47 14.76 -64.42
C HIS A 121 18.27 13.45 -64.46
N ARG A 122 19.53 13.47 -64.89
CA ARG A 122 20.41 12.30 -64.79
C ARG A 122 20.66 11.88 -63.33
N GLY A 123 20.78 12.84 -62.41
CA GLY A 123 20.85 12.57 -60.98
C GLY A 123 19.57 11.91 -60.43
N ILE A 124 18.39 12.31 -60.93
CA ILE A 124 17.12 11.71 -60.53
C ILE A 124 17.07 10.24 -60.97
N LEU A 125 17.46 9.94 -62.20
CA LEU A 125 17.54 8.56 -62.68
C LEU A 125 18.50 7.70 -61.85
N TYR A 126 19.69 8.21 -61.50
CA TYR A 126 20.61 7.47 -60.63
C TYR A 126 20.00 7.21 -59.25
N LYS A 127 19.25 8.16 -58.69
CA LYS A 127 18.55 7.97 -57.42
C LYS A 127 17.49 6.87 -57.54
N GLU A 128 16.68 6.89 -58.60
CA GLU A 128 15.64 5.87 -58.88
C GLU A 128 16.24 4.46 -59.02
N GLU A 129 17.46 4.33 -59.55
CA GLU A 129 18.21 3.07 -59.60
C GLU A 129 18.88 2.67 -58.27
N GLY A 130 18.76 3.46 -57.20
CA GLY A 130 19.43 3.24 -55.92
C GLY A 130 20.92 3.59 -55.91
N ARG A 131 21.43 4.22 -56.97
CA ARG A 131 22.83 4.60 -57.18
C ARG A 131 23.11 5.98 -56.60
N LEU A 132 23.03 6.08 -55.27
CA LEU A 132 23.04 7.34 -54.54
C LEU A 132 24.33 8.16 -54.74
N MET A 133 25.49 7.50 -54.86
CA MET A 133 26.77 8.19 -55.05
C MET A 133 26.86 8.85 -56.44
N GLU A 134 26.43 8.16 -57.50
CA GLU A 134 26.38 8.73 -58.85
C GLU A 134 25.32 9.83 -58.98
N ALA A 135 24.22 9.71 -58.24
CA ALA A 135 23.23 10.78 -58.12
C ALA A 135 23.84 12.05 -57.49
N VAL A 136 24.53 11.92 -56.35
CA VAL A 136 25.24 13.03 -55.68
C VAL A 136 26.22 13.72 -56.63
N GLU A 137 27.05 12.96 -57.36
CA GLU A 137 28.02 13.56 -58.29
C GLU A 137 27.34 14.28 -59.46
N SER A 138 26.21 13.74 -59.95
CA SER A 138 25.44 14.38 -61.03
C SER A 138 24.82 15.71 -60.57
N TYR A 139 24.24 15.77 -59.37
CA TYR A 139 23.72 17.04 -58.82
C TYR A 139 24.84 18.03 -58.47
N LYS A 140 25.98 17.57 -57.93
CA LYS A 140 27.15 18.43 -57.69
C LYS A 140 27.67 19.04 -58.99
N LYS A 141 27.68 18.28 -60.09
CA LYS A 141 28.01 18.82 -61.42
C LYS A 141 27.02 19.90 -61.86
N ALA A 142 25.72 19.69 -61.66
CA ALA A 142 24.70 20.71 -61.94
C ALA A 142 24.95 22.01 -61.15
N LEU A 143 25.22 21.91 -59.84
CA LEU A 143 25.46 23.06 -58.96
C LEU A 143 26.84 23.72 -59.14
N ARG A 144 27.84 23.03 -59.68
CA ARG A 144 29.11 23.65 -60.10
C ARG A 144 28.89 24.61 -61.28
N VAL A 145 27.92 24.30 -62.13
CA VAL A 145 27.60 25.12 -63.31
C VAL A 145 26.69 26.28 -62.93
N ASP A 146 25.62 26.01 -62.19
CA ASP A 146 24.75 27.05 -61.62
C ASP A 146 24.50 26.79 -60.13
N PRO A 147 25.26 27.47 -59.24
CA PRO A 147 25.07 27.35 -57.80
C PRO A 147 23.69 27.78 -57.29
N SER A 148 22.93 28.55 -58.09
CA SER A 148 21.61 29.06 -57.72
C SER A 148 20.45 28.17 -58.19
N TYR A 149 20.75 27.06 -58.89
CA TYR A 149 19.75 26.17 -59.45
C TYR A 149 19.06 25.31 -58.38
N ARG A 150 17.95 25.83 -57.86
CA ARG A 150 17.19 25.23 -56.74
C ARG A 150 16.83 23.76 -56.91
N PRO A 151 16.32 23.28 -58.07
CA PRO A 151 15.93 21.88 -58.20
C PRO A 151 17.09 20.88 -57.98
N ALA A 152 18.31 21.22 -58.40
CA ALA A 152 19.47 20.37 -58.14
C ALA A 152 19.89 20.40 -56.66
N ALA A 153 19.77 21.56 -56.01
CA ALA A 153 20.07 21.71 -54.58
C ALA A 153 19.10 20.91 -53.72
N GLU A 154 17.80 21.02 -53.98
CA GLU A 154 16.74 20.25 -53.30
C GLU A 154 16.95 18.74 -53.48
N CYS A 155 17.14 18.28 -54.73
CA CYS A 155 17.40 16.86 -54.98
C CYS A 155 18.71 16.36 -54.35
N LEU A 156 19.76 17.20 -54.30
CA LEU A 156 21.02 16.85 -53.66
C LEU A 156 20.85 16.70 -52.13
N ALA A 157 20.13 17.61 -51.46
CA ALA A 157 19.86 17.52 -50.02
C ALA A 157 19.09 16.23 -49.66
N VAL A 158 18.11 15.87 -50.48
CA VAL A 158 17.34 14.61 -50.33
C VAL A 158 18.28 13.41 -50.46
N VAL A 159 19.06 13.31 -51.53
CA VAL A 159 19.93 12.13 -51.76
C VAL A 159 21.07 12.03 -50.75
N LEU A 160 21.62 13.16 -50.30
CA LEU A 160 22.61 13.16 -49.21
C LEU A 160 21.99 12.62 -47.90
N THR A 161 20.73 12.93 -47.63
CA THR A 161 20.00 12.39 -46.47
C THR A 161 19.73 10.90 -46.63
N ASP A 162 19.27 10.45 -47.81
CA ASP A 162 19.05 9.03 -48.10
C ASP A 162 20.36 8.21 -47.95
N LEU A 163 21.48 8.76 -48.44
CA LEU A 163 22.80 8.17 -48.27
C LEU A 163 23.22 8.12 -46.79
N GLY A 164 22.97 9.19 -46.04
CA GLY A 164 23.25 9.24 -44.61
C GLY A 164 22.45 8.18 -43.83
N THR A 165 21.19 7.97 -44.21
CA THR A 165 20.35 6.91 -43.62
C THR A 165 20.86 5.52 -43.99
N SER A 166 21.29 5.29 -45.23
CA SER A 166 21.89 4.03 -45.65
C SER A 166 23.17 3.73 -44.84
N LEU A 167 24.06 4.69 -44.67
CA LEU A 167 25.30 4.54 -43.90
C LEU A 167 25.03 4.24 -42.42
N LYS A 168 24.08 4.96 -41.82
CA LYS A 168 23.60 4.69 -40.45
C LYS A 168 23.14 3.23 -40.30
N LEU A 169 22.30 2.74 -41.22
CA LEU A 169 21.80 1.36 -41.18
C LEU A 169 22.90 0.31 -41.38
N SER A 170 23.99 0.66 -42.08
CA SER A 170 25.17 -0.19 -42.22
C SER A 170 26.12 -0.16 -41.00
N GLY A 171 25.85 0.68 -40.00
CA GLY A 171 26.66 0.83 -38.78
C GLY A 171 27.62 2.01 -38.79
N ASP A 172 27.82 2.66 -39.94
CA ASP A 172 28.73 3.79 -40.14
C ASP A 172 28.08 5.13 -39.75
N SER A 173 27.65 5.23 -38.50
CA SER A 173 26.86 6.36 -37.99
C SER A 173 27.58 7.72 -38.11
N GLN A 174 28.91 7.74 -38.00
CA GLN A 174 29.70 8.96 -38.12
C GLN A 174 29.69 9.54 -39.55
N ASP A 175 29.81 8.66 -40.55
CA ASP A 175 29.72 9.05 -41.95
C ASP A 175 28.28 9.44 -42.31
N GLY A 176 27.29 8.77 -41.72
CA GLY A 176 25.88 9.16 -41.81
C GLY A 176 25.63 10.59 -41.32
N ILE A 177 26.15 10.94 -40.14
CA ILE A 177 26.10 12.30 -39.58
C ILE A 177 26.71 13.32 -40.54
N GLN A 178 27.89 12.99 -41.11
CA GLN A 178 28.57 13.86 -42.06
C GLN A 178 27.70 14.12 -43.30
N LYS A 179 26.99 13.11 -43.81
CA LYS A 179 26.06 13.27 -44.94
C LYS A 179 24.83 14.11 -44.61
N TYR A 180 24.29 14.03 -43.40
CA TYR A 180 23.21 14.94 -42.99
C TYR A 180 23.70 16.39 -42.88
N TYR A 181 24.91 16.64 -42.35
CA TYR A 181 25.49 17.99 -42.35
C TYR A 181 25.80 18.50 -43.76
N GLU A 182 26.24 17.63 -44.68
CA GLU A 182 26.37 17.97 -46.10
C GLU A 182 25.00 18.38 -46.68
N ALA A 183 23.92 17.64 -46.37
CA ALA A 183 22.57 17.99 -46.82
C ALA A 183 22.14 19.38 -46.30
N LEU A 184 22.37 19.66 -45.01
CA LEU A 184 22.01 20.96 -44.40
C LEU A 184 22.87 22.13 -44.87
N LYS A 185 24.09 21.88 -45.38
CA LYS A 185 24.89 22.91 -46.06
C LYS A 185 24.30 23.30 -47.42
N ILE A 186 23.61 22.38 -48.07
CA ILE A 186 22.94 22.62 -49.37
C ILE A 186 21.59 23.29 -49.15
N ASP A 187 20.78 22.75 -48.22
CA ASP A 187 19.49 23.31 -47.84
C ASP A 187 19.37 23.39 -46.30
N PRO A 188 19.58 24.59 -45.73
CA PRO A 188 19.45 24.81 -44.29
C PRO A 188 18.02 24.63 -43.75
N HIS A 189 16.99 24.62 -44.62
CA HIS A 189 15.59 24.47 -44.22
C HIS A 189 15.08 23.03 -44.37
N TYR A 190 15.96 22.07 -44.67
CA TYR A 190 15.57 20.69 -44.93
C TYR A 190 15.30 19.89 -43.64
N ALA A 191 14.04 19.94 -43.17
CA ALA A 191 13.58 19.29 -41.94
C ALA A 191 13.96 17.79 -41.79
N PRO A 192 13.89 16.92 -42.83
CA PRO A 192 14.25 15.51 -42.68
C PRO A 192 15.71 15.26 -42.28
N ALA A 193 16.66 16.11 -42.70
CA ALA A 193 18.06 15.99 -42.29
C ALA A 193 18.23 16.32 -40.80
N TYR A 194 17.56 17.37 -40.30
CA TYR A 194 17.52 17.68 -38.87
C TYR A 194 16.89 16.54 -38.06
N TYR A 195 15.76 15.98 -38.52
CA TYR A 195 15.11 14.86 -37.84
C TYR A 195 16.04 13.64 -37.76
N ASN A 196 16.66 13.24 -38.87
CA ASN A 196 17.54 12.08 -38.91
C ASN A 196 18.82 12.27 -38.08
N LEU A 197 19.37 13.49 -38.01
CA LEU A 197 20.42 13.82 -37.04
C LEU A 197 19.92 13.62 -35.61
N GLY A 198 18.70 14.07 -35.30
CA GLY A 198 18.07 13.87 -34.00
C GLY A 198 17.96 12.39 -33.63
N VAL A 199 17.57 11.53 -34.58
CA VAL A 199 17.49 10.08 -34.39
C VAL A 199 18.85 9.49 -34.05
N VAL A 200 19.90 9.81 -34.81
CA VAL A 200 21.25 9.29 -34.56
C VAL A 200 21.79 9.76 -33.21
N TYR A 201 21.64 11.06 -32.89
CA TYR A 201 22.08 11.57 -31.59
C TYR A 201 21.29 10.97 -30.42
N SER A 202 20.00 10.66 -30.62
CA SER A 202 19.19 9.96 -29.61
C SER A 202 19.69 8.54 -29.37
N GLU A 203 20.05 7.80 -30.41
CA GLU A 203 20.64 6.45 -30.31
C GLU A 203 22.02 6.48 -29.63
N MET A 204 22.79 7.55 -29.84
CA MET A 204 24.05 7.82 -29.15
C MET A 204 23.86 8.35 -27.70
N MET A 205 22.62 8.42 -27.20
CA MET A 205 22.26 8.97 -25.89
C MET A 205 22.65 10.46 -25.69
N GLN A 206 22.92 11.19 -26.78
CA GLN A 206 23.18 12.64 -26.77
C GLN A 206 21.87 13.42 -26.85
N TYR A 207 21.07 13.32 -25.78
CA TYR A 207 19.68 13.77 -25.77
C TYR A 207 19.50 15.29 -25.98
N ASP A 208 20.39 16.15 -25.49
CA ASP A 208 20.27 17.61 -25.70
C ASP A 208 20.49 17.99 -27.17
N THR A 209 21.49 17.36 -27.80
CA THR A 209 21.74 17.52 -29.24
C THR A 209 20.57 16.99 -30.05
N ALA A 210 20.03 15.83 -29.68
CA ALA A 210 18.87 15.24 -30.34
C ALA A 210 17.63 16.13 -30.25
N LEU A 211 17.33 16.69 -29.07
CA LEU A 211 16.22 17.62 -28.87
C LEU A 211 16.37 18.87 -29.73
N ASN A 212 17.55 19.51 -29.76
CA ASN A 212 17.81 20.66 -30.62
C ASN A 212 17.60 20.33 -32.11
N CYS A 213 18.05 19.15 -32.54
CA CYS A 213 17.80 18.66 -33.90
C CYS A 213 16.30 18.46 -34.19
N TYR A 214 15.54 17.84 -33.28
CA TYR A 214 14.10 17.68 -33.45
C TYR A 214 13.32 19.00 -33.41
N GLU A 215 13.71 19.93 -32.52
CA GLU A 215 13.13 21.28 -32.45
C GLU A 215 13.34 22.04 -33.76
N LYS A 216 14.54 21.96 -34.35
CA LYS A 216 14.80 22.54 -35.67
C LYS A 216 13.98 21.86 -36.77
N ALA A 217 13.88 20.53 -36.76
CA ALA A 217 13.03 19.82 -37.72
C ALA A 217 11.55 20.25 -37.62
N ALA A 218 11.04 20.40 -36.40
CA ALA A 218 9.69 20.88 -36.13
C ALA A 218 9.50 22.37 -36.43
N PHE A 219 10.54 23.20 -36.30
CA PHE A 219 10.51 24.61 -36.67
C PHE A 219 10.40 24.78 -38.19
N GLU A 220 11.23 24.07 -38.96
CA GLU A 220 11.21 24.11 -40.43
C GLU A 220 9.94 23.45 -41.01
N ARG A 221 9.42 22.42 -40.34
CA ARG A 221 8.15 21.76 -40.70
C ARG A 221 7.26 21.57 -39.47
N PRO A 222 6.37 22.53 -39.15
CA PRO A 222 5.47 22.44 -37.99
C PRO A 222 4.51 21.24 -37.98
N MET A 223 4.30 20.58 -39.12
CA MET A 223 3.48 19.37 -39.24
C MET A 223 4.33 18.08 -39.26
N TYR A 224 5.46 18.05 -38.55
CA TYR A 224 6.35 16.88 -38.46
C TYR A 224 6.07 16.06 -37.19
N ALA A 225 5.04 15.21 -37.24
CA ALA A 225 4.52 14.48 -36.07
C ALA A 225 5.58 13.60 -35.38
N GLU A 226 6.46 12.96 -36.15
CA GLU A 226 7.52 12.07 -35.68
C GLU A 226 8.55 12.80 -34.81
N ALA A 227 8.86 14.08 -35.13
CA ALA A 227 9.78 14.88 -34.34
C ALA A 227 9.19 15.15 -32.95
N TYR A 228 7.92 15.57 -32.88
CA TYR A 228 7.25 15.76 -31.59
C TYR A 228 7.14 14.46 -30.80
N CYS A 229 6.83 13.32 -31.44
CA CYS A 229 6.78 12.03 -30.76
C CYS A 229 8.15 11.68 -30.15
N ASN A 230 9.24 11.81 -30.90
CA ASN A 230 10.59 11.48 -30.41
C ASN A 230 11.08 12.46 -29.34
N MET A 231 10.75 13.75 -29.43
CA MET A 231 10.98 14.71 -28.33
C MET A 231 10.26 14.26 -27.05
N GLY A 232 9.00 13.85 -27.16
CA GLY A 232 8.21 13.37 -26.04
C GLY A 232 8.84 12.13 -25.37
N VAL A 233 9.40 11.21 -26.16
CA VAL A 233 10.10 10.03 -25.64
C VAL A 233 11.34 10.44 -24.83
N ILE A 234 12.12 11.41 -25.33
CA ILE A 234 13.29 11.91 -24.60
C ILE A 234 12.89 12.59 -23.29
N PHE A 235 11.88 13.46 -23.30
CA PHE A 235 11.40 14.13 -22.08
C PHE A 235 10.90 13.12 -21.04
N LYS A 236 10.13 12.10 -21.47
CA LYS A 236 9.68 11.02 -20.59
C LYS A 236 10.88 10.28 -19.97
N ASN A 237 11.88 9.92 -20.75
CA ASN A 237 13.08 9.23 -20.25
C ASN A 237 13.89 10.08 -19.26
N ARG A 238 13.76 11.41 -19.32
CA ARG A 238 14.32 12.36 -18.34
C ARG A 238 13.46 12.55 -17.09
N GLY A 239 12.24 11.99 -17.06
CA GLY A 239 11.27 12.19 -16.00
C GLY A 239 10.48 13.51 -16.09
N ASP A 240 10.64 14.27 -17.18
CA ASP A 240 9.85 15.47 -17.48
C ASP A 240 8.57 15.06 -18.21
N LEU A 241 7.59 14.60 -17.42
CA LEU A 241 6.35 14.02 -17.92
C LEU A 241 5.44 15.08 -18.54
N GLU A 242 5.45 16.29 -18.00
CA GLU A 242 4.65 17.42 -18.47
C GLU A 242 5.10 17.86 -19.88
N SER A 243 6.42 18.02 -20.10
CA SER A 243 6.94 18.31 -21.44
C SER A 243 6.71 17.16 -22.42
N ALA A 244 6.80 15.91 -21.94
CA ALA A 244 6.51 14.74 -22.77
C ALA A 244 5.04 14.74 -23.27
N ILE A 245 4.09 14.96 -22.36
CA ILE A 245 2.66 15.08 -22.65
C ILE A 245 2.41 16.20 -23.66
N ALA A 246 3.01 17.38 -23.47
CA ALA A 246 2.85 18.50 -24.40
C ALA A 246 3.37 18.16 -25.82
N CYS A 247 4.47 17.40 -25.92
CA CYS A 247 4.98 16.92 -27.20
C CYS A 247 4.04 15.90 -27.85
N TYR A 248 3.49 14.95 -27.09
CA TYR A 248 2.52 13.99 -27.62
C TYR A 248 1.20 14.65 -28.03
N GLU A 249 0.72 15.66 -27.30
CA GLU A 249 -0.45 16.46 -27.69
C GLU A 249 -0.23 17.15 -29.04
N ARG A 250 0.95 17.76 -29.25
CA ARG A 250 1.30 18.35 -30.55
C ARG A 250 1.38 17.30 -31.65
N CYS A 251 1.99 16.14 -31.36
CA CYS A 251 2.04 15.01 -32.29
C CYS A 251 0.64 14.57 -32.73
N LEU A 252 -0.28 14.37 -31.77
CA LEU A 252 -1.64 13.92 -32.01
C LEU A 252 -2.55 15.01 -32.60
N ALA A 253 -2.25 16.29 -32.38
CA ALA A 253 -2.91 17.39 -33.08
C ALA A 253 -2.57 17.40 -34.58
N VAL A 254 -1.32 17.06 -34.92
CA VAL A 254 -0.86 16.95 -36.33
C VAL A 254 -1.34 15.64 -36.97
N SER A 255 -1.25 14.52 -36.24
CA SER A 255 -1.62 13.19 -36.71
C SER A 255 -2.45 12.45 -35.64
N PRO A 256 -3.80 12.61 -35.65
CA PRO A 256 -4.67 12.02 -34.63
C PRO A 256 -4.64 10.49 -34.54
N ASN A 257 -4.22 9.81 -35.61
CA ASN A 257 -4.13 8.34 -35.69
C ASN A 257 -2.70 7.80 -35.44
N PHE A 258 -1.81 8.62 -34.85
CA PHE A 258 -0.45 8.19 -34.54
C PHE A 258 -0.43 7.28 -33.30
N GLU A 259 -0.65 5.98 -33.50
CA GLU A 259 -0.85 4.99 -32.44
C GLU A 259 0.31 4.91 -31.44
N ILE A 260 1.56 5.05 -31.89
CA ILE A 260 2.74 5.07 -31.02
C ILE A 260 2.67 6.24 -30.02
N ALA A 261 2.20 7.41 -30.46
CA ALA A 261 2.07 8.60 -29.62
C ALA A 261 0.90 8.48 -28.66
N LYS A 262 -0.23 7.86 -29.06
CA LYS A 262 -1.34 7.52 -28.15
C LYS A 262 -0.87 6.60 -27.01
N ASN A 263 -0.12 5.55 -27.36
CA ASN A 263 0.43 4.63 -26.36
C ASN A 263 1.43 5.31 -25.43
N ASN A 264 2.39 6.07 -25.98
CA ASN A 264 3.36 6.80 -25.17
C ASN A 264 2.71 7.88 -24.29
N MET A 265 1.65 8.52 -24.78
CA MET A 265 0.82 9.46 -24.02
C MET A 265 0.11 8.77 -22.85
N ALA A 266 -0.47 7.58 -23.07
CA ALA A 266 -1.11 6.81 -22.00
C ALA A 266 -0.11 6.42 -20.90
N ILE A 267 1.11 6.02 -21.28
CA ILE A 267 2.18 5.71 -20.32
C ILE A 267 2.57 6.97 -19.53
N ALA A 268 2.88 8.08 -20.21
CA ALA A 268 3.30 9.32 -19.54
C ALA A 268 2.22 9.88 -18.59
N LEU A 269 0.95 9.80 -18.98
CA LEU A 269 -0.18 10.19 -18.12
C LEU A 269 -0.32 9.27 -16.91
N THR A 270 -0.05 7.97 -17.05
CA THR A 270 -0.09 7.01 -15.95
C THR A 270 1.06 7.25 -14.96
N ASP A 271 2.26 7.51 -15.46
CA ASP A 271 3.42 7.87 -14.63
C ASP A 271 3.15 9.17 -13.86
N LEU A 272 2.57 10.19 -14.54
CA LEU A 272 2.24 11.48 -13.91
C LEU A 272 1.13 11.32 -12.87
N GLY A 273 0.08 10.55 -13.19
CA GLY A 273 -0.98 10.24 -12.24
C GLY A 273 -0.45 9.55 -10.99
N THR A 274 0.53 8.66 -11.13
CA THR A 274 1.18 7.98 -10.01
C THR A 274 2.01 8.93 -9.16
N LYS A 275 2.79 9.81 -9.79
CA LYS A 275 3.54 10.87 -9.09
C LYS A 275 2.61 11.77 -8.27
N VAL A 276 1.56 12.30 -8.89
CA VAL A 276 0.60 13.22 -8.23
C VAL A 276 -0.18 12.54 -7.10
N LYS A 277 -0.57 11.27 -7.28
CA LYS A 277 -1.18 10.47 -6.21
C LYS A 277 -0.22 10.33 -5.01
N LEU A 278 1.05 10.03 -5.26
CA LEU A 278 2.08 9.90 -4.20
C LEU A 278 2.36 11.23 -3.49
N GLU A 279 2.18 12.37 -4.17
CA GLU A 279 2.24 13.71 -3.57
C GLU A 279 0.99 14.04 -2.72
N GLY A 280 -0.06 13.22 -2.80
CA GLY A 280 -1.24 13.26 -1.93
C GLY A 280 -2.55 13.63 -2.64
N ASP A 281 -2.52 14.02 -3.92
CA ASP A 281 -3.75 14.33 -4.68
C ASP A 281 -4.25 13.11 -5.47
N ILE A 282 -4.92 12.22 -4.75
CA ILE A 282 -5.50 10.99 -5.30
C ILE A 282 -6.55 11.31 -6.39
N ASN A 283 -7.33 12.39 -6.23
CA ASN A 283 -8.38 12.73 -7.20
C ASN A 283 -7.78 13.16 -8.54
N GLN A 284 -6.71 13.96 -8.51
CA GLN A 284 -5.99 14.35 -9.70
C GLN A 284 -5.27 13.15 -10.34
N GLY A 285 -4.68 12.26 -9.54
CA GLY A 285 -4.14 10.98 -10.02
C GLY A 285 -5.18 10.15 -10.80
N VAL A 286 -6.38 9.99 -10.25
CA VAL A 286 -7.52 9.33 -10.91
C VAL A 286 -7.90 10.00 -12.24
N ALA A 287 -7.87 11.33 -12.30
CA ALA A 287 -8.17 12.05 -13.54
C ALA A 287 -7.14 11.73 -14.64
N TYR A 288 -5.85 11.68 -14.28
CA TYR A 288 -4.79 11.31 -15.21
C TYR A 288 -4.90 9.85 -15.69
N TYR A 289 -5.18 8.89 -14.80
CA TYR A 289 -5.38 7.50 -15.21
C TYR A 289 -6.55 7.33 -16.18
N LYS A 290 -7.68 8.02 -15.94
CA LYS A 290 -8.80 8.02 -16.89
C LYS A 290 -8.43 8.64 -18.23
N ARG A 291 -7.63 9.71 -18.21
CA ARG A 291 -7.13 10.34 -19.42
C ARG A 291 -6.16 9.43 -20.18
N ALA A 292 -5.34 8.64 -19.50
CA ALA A 292 -4.52 7.60 -20.12
C ALA A 292 -5.39 6.56 -20.84
N LEU A 293 -6.47 6.11 -20.21
CA LEU A 293 -7.41 5.14 -20.78
C LEU A 293 -8.22 5.68 -21.96
N TYR A 294 -8.33 7.01 -22.12
CA TYR A 294 -8.89 7.60 -23.34
C TYR A 294 -7.98 7.34 -24.55
N TYR A 295 -6.67 7.38 -24.37
CA TYR A 295 -5.69 7.14 -25.45
C TYR A 295 -5.41 5.64 -25.68
N ASN A 296 -5.40 4.85 -24.60
CA ASN A 296 -5.28 3.39 -24.66
C ASN A 296 -6.21 2.74 -23.63
N TRP A 297 -7.40 2.34 -24.08
CA TRP A 297 -8.49 1.86 -23.22
C TRP A 297 -8.22 0.50 -22.56
N HIS A 298 -7.30 -0.28 -23.10
CA HIS A 298 -6.90 -1.59 -22.56
C HIS A 298 -5.51 -1.54 -21.90
N TYR A 299 -5.06 -0.36 -21.47
CA TYR A 299 -3.76 -0.22 -20.81
C TYR A 299 -3.83 -0.73 -19.36
N ALA A 300 -3.32 -1.94 -19.14
CA ALA A 300 -3.43 -2.65 -17.87
C ALA A 300 -2.83 -1.90 -16.67
N ASP A 301 -1.69 -1.22 -16.83
CA ASP A 301 -1.04 -0.49 -15.73
C ASP A 301 -1.88 0.71 -15.26
N ALA A 302 -2.53 1.41 -16.20
CA ALA A 302 -3.46 2.50 -15.87
C ALA A 302 -4.69 1.97 -15.13
N LEU A 303 -5.25 0.83 -15.56
CA LEU A 303 -6.37 0.16 -14.87
C LEU A 303 -5.97 -0.30 -13.47
N TYR A 304 -4.81 -0.93 -13.31
CA TYR A 304 -4.29 -1.36 -12.02
C TYR A 304 -4.11 -0.16 -11.07
N ASN A 305 -3.44 0.90 -11.52
CA ASN A 305 -3.22 2.09 -10.71
C ASN A 305 -4.52 2.84 -10.38
N LEU A 306 -5.50 2.83 -11.29
CA LEU A 306 -6.85 3.33 -11.03
C LEU A 306 -7.55 2.49 -9.94
N GLY A 307 -7.36 1.16 -9.96
CA GLY A 307 -7.83 0.25 -8.92
C GLY A 307 -7.22 0.57 -7.55
N VAL A 308 -5.91 0.81 -7.50
CA VAL A 308 -5.19 1.23 -6.29
C VAL A 308 -5.77 2.54 -5.75
N ALA A 309 -5.90 3.55 -6.60
CA ALA A 309 -6.46 4.84 -6.19
C ALA A 309 -7.91 4.73 -5.69
N TYR A 310 -8.75 3.92 -6.33
CA TYR A 310 -10.11 3.68 -5.83
C TYR A 310 -10.15 2.90 -4.51
N GLY A 311 -9.21 1.97 -4.30
CA GLY A 311 -9.04 1.29 -3.02
C GLY A 311 -8.70 2.26 -1.89
N GLU A 312 -7.75 3.16 -2.11
CA GLU A 312 -7.37 4.22 -1.14
C GLU A 312 -8.54 5.18 -0.85
N MET A 313 -9.42 5.43 -1.83
CA MET A 313 -10.66 6.19 -1.66
C MET A 313 -11.82 5.40 -1.04
N LEU A 314 -11.62 4.13 -0.67
CA LEU A 314 -12.64 3.20 -0.17
C LEU A 314 -13.81 2.98 -1.15
N LYS A 315 -13.58 3.19 -2.46
CA LYS A 315 -14.56 2.95 -3.54
C LYS A 315 -14.38 1.53 -4.08
N PHE A 316 -14.60 0.53 -3.22
CA PHE A 316 -14.26 -0.86 -3.48
C PHE A 316 -14.88 -1.44 -4.76
N ASP A 317 -16.13 -1.11 -5.08
CA ASP A 317 -16.77 -1.60 -6.32
C ASP A 317 -16.01 -1.18 -7.58
N LYS A 318 -15.52 0.06 -7.60
CA LYS A 318 -14.73 0.57 -8.74
C LYS A 318 -13.32 0.00 -8.75
N ALA A 319 -12.74 -0.23 -7.58
CA ALA A 319 -11.43 -0.86 -7.45
C ALA A 319 -11.45 -2.30 -7.98
N ILE A 320 -12.47 -3.09 -7.60
CA ILE A 320 -12.66 -4.47 -8.07
C ILE A 320 -12.72 -4.52 -9.60
N VAL A 321 -13.61 -3.74 -10.22
CA VAL A 321 -13.74 -3.70 -11.69
C VAL A 321 -12.41 -3.30 -12.36
N SER A 322 -11.70 -2.33 -11.79
CA SER A 322 -10.42 -1.86 -12.35
C SER A 322 -9.34 -2.94 -12.26
N TYR A 323 -9.26 -3.68 -11.15
CA TYR A 323 -8.32 -4.79 -11.01
C TYR A 323 -8.67 -5.99 -11.88
N GLU A 324 -9.96 -6.35 -11.99
CA GLU A 324 -10.42 -7.43 -12.87
C GLU A 324 -10.10 -7.12 -14.34
N LEU A 325 -10.32 -5.88 -14.79
CA LEU A 325 -9.94 -5.44 -16.14
C LEU A 325 -8.41 -5.40 -16.32
N ALA A 326 -7.67 -4.91 -15.34
CA ALA A 326 -6.20 -4.92 -15.39
C ALA A 326 -5.65 -6.35 -15.55
N PHE A 327 -6.20 -7.30 -14.78
CA PHE A 327 -5.84 -8.71 -14.88
C PHE A 327 -6.30 -9.35 -16.20
N HIS A 328 -7.47 -8.97 -16.72
CA HIS A 328 -7.97 -9.45 -18.01
C HIS A 328 -7.03 -9.07 -19.16
N PHE A 329 -6.57 -7.80 -19.20
CA PHE A 329 -5.64 -7.33 -20.24
C PHE A 329 -4.18 -7.68 -19.97
N ASN A 330 -3.81 -7.96 -18.71
CA ASN A 330 -2.50 -8.49 -18.33
C ASN A 330 -2.64 -9.64 -17.31
N PRO A 331 -2.75 -10.90 -17.80
CA PRO A 331 -2.87 -12.09 -16.95
C PRO A 331 -1.63 -12.38 -16.06
N HIS A 332 -0.56 -11.60 -16.20
CA HIS A 332 0.66 -11.73 -15.38
C HIS A 332 0.73 -10.70 -14.24
N CYS A 333 -0.32 -9.88 -14.03
CA CYS A 333 -0.37 -8.91 -12.93
C CYS A 333 -0.78 -9.56 -11.60
N ALA A 334 0.18 -10.18 -10.90
CA ALA A 334 -0.05 -10.79 -9.60
C ALA A 334 -0.50 -9.78 -8.52
N GLU A 335 -0.06 -8.53 -8.65
CA GLU A 335 -0.39 -7.41 -7.77
C GLU A 335 -1.90 -7.09 -7.78
N ALA A 336 -2.55 -7.15 -8.94
CA ALA A 336 -4.00 -6.95 -9.06
C ALA A 336 -4.77 -8.04 -8.30
N CYS A 337 -4.38 -9.30 -8.47
CA CYS A 337 -4.97 -10.44 -7.75
C CYS A 337 -4.76 -10.32 -6.23
N ASN A 338 -3.57 -9.94 -5.78
CA ASN A 338 -3.33 -9.69 -4.36
C ASN A 338 -4.26 -8.60 -3.80
N ASN A 339 -4.39 -7.46 -4.50
CA ASN A 339 -5.20 -6.34 -4.02
C ASN A 339 -6.70 -6.66 -4.06
N LEU A 340 -7.17 -7.45 -5.03
CA LEU A 340 -8.53 -8.02 -5.02
C LEU A 340 -8.75 -8.90 -3.78
N GLY A 341 -7.78 -9.75 -3.45
CA GLY A 341 -7.83 -10.58 -2.25
C GLY A 341 -7.94 -9.76 -0.96
N VAL A 342 -7.25 -8.61 -0.89
CA VAL A 342 -7.33 -7.68 0.25
C VAL A 342 -8.75 -7.12 0.38
N ILE A 343 -9.34 -6.65 -0.71
CA ILE A 343 -10.71 -6.11 -0.71
C ILE A 343 -11.73 -7.18 -0.30
N TYR A 344 -11.64 -8.39 -0.87
CA TYR A 344 -12.57 -9.47 -0.52
C TYR A 344 -12.44 -9.90 0.94
N LYS A 345 -11.21 -9.91 1.49
CA LYS A 345 -10.99 -10.16 2.92
C LYS A 345 -11.65 -9.07 3.77
N ASP A 346 -11.51 -7.80 3.41
CA ASP A 346 -12.11 -6.67 4.14
C ASP A 346 -13.65 -6.67 4.03
N GLN A 347 -14.22 -7.28 2.98
CA GLN A 347 -15.65 -7.57 2.82
C GLN A 347 -16.11 -8.88 3.50
N ASP A 348 -15.25 -9.54 4.29
CA ASP A 348 -15.52 -10.81 4.97
C ASP A 348 -15.80 -11.99 4.01
N ASN A 349 -15.47 -11.85 2.72
CA ASN A 349 -15.54 -12.91 1.72
C ASN A 349 -14.19 -13.65 1.66
N LEU A 350 -13.92 -14.44 2.70
CA LEU A 350 -12.64 -15.13 2.88
C LEU A 350 -12.34 -16.15 1.78
N ASP A 351 -13.36 -16.79 1.21
CA ASP A 351 -13.17 -17.81 0.16
C ASP A 351 -12.64 -17.16 -1.12
N LYS A 352 -13.29 -16.08 -1.59
CA LYS A 352 -12.77 -15.31 -2.73
C LYS A 352 -11.40 -14.71 -2.45
N ALA A 353 -11.14 -14.26 -1.23
CA ALA A 353 -9.81 -13.77 -0.86
C ALA A 353 -8.73 -14.84 -1.04
N VAL A 354 -9.00 -16.08 -0.58
CA VAL A 354 -8.09 -17.22 -0.78
C VAL A 354 -7.88 -17.51 -2.26
N GLU A 355 -8.94 -17.55 -3.08
CA GLU A 355 -8.84 -17.75 -4.52
C GLU A 355 -7.94 -16.70 -5.18
N CYS A 356 -8.14 -15.42 -4.87
CA CYS A 356 -7.34 -14.32 -5.39
C CYS A 356 -5.86 -14.41 -4.99
N TYR A 357 -5.57 -14.74 -3.72
CA TYR A 357 -4.18 -14.92 -3.28
C TYR A 357 -3.52 -16.14 -3.92
N GLN A 358 -4.24 -17.25 -4.05
CA GLN A 358 -3.73 -18.45 -4.74
C GLN A 358 -3.45 -18.16 -6.22
N LEU A 359 -4.32 -17.40 -6.89
CA LEU A 359 -4.09 -16.96 -8.25
C LEU A 359 -2.83 -16.09 -8.36
N ALA A 360 -2.66 -15.11 -7.46
CA ALA A 360 -1.44 -14.30 -7.39
C ALA A 360 -0.17 -15.17 -7.21
N LEU A 361 -0.25 -16.21 -6.37
CA LEU A 361 0.85 -17.14 -6.12
C LEU A 361 1.12 -18.12 -7.26
N SER A 362 0.10 -18.45 -8.08
CA SER A 362 0.32 -19.24 -9.30
C SER A 362 1.14 -18.48 -10.36
N ILE A 363 1.03 -17.14 -10.37
CA ILE A 363 1.78 -16.25 -11.26
C ILE A 363 3.16 -15.95 -10.67
N LYS A 364 3.21 -15.65 -9.36
CA LYS A 364 4.43 -15.27 -8.64
C LYS A 364 4.54 -16.08 -7.33
N PRO A 365 5.15 -17.28 -7.36
CA PRO A 365 5.19 -18.20 -6.21
C PRO A 365 5.85 -17.62 -4.94
N ASN A 366 6.84 -16.76 -5.10
CA ASN A 366 7.57 -16.12 -4.00
C ASN A 366 7.03 -14.69 -3.70
N PHE A 367 5.74 -14.44 -3.94
CA PHE A 367 5.15 -13.13 -3.65
C PHE A 367 4.87 -12.99 -2.15
N SER A 368 5.81 -12.37 -1.41
CA SER A 368 5.77 -12.23 0.05
C SER A 368 4.46 -11.63 0.58
N GLN A 369 3.90 -10.63 -0.10
CA GLN A 369 2.65 -9.99 0.29
C GLN A 369 1.48 -10.98 0.25
N SER A 370 1.28 -11.68 -0.87
CA SER A 370 0.21 -12.68 -1.01
C SER A 370 0.38 -13.85 -0.06
N LEU A 371 1.61 -14.34 0.15
CA LEU A 371 1.90 -15.41 1.12
C LEU A 371 1.50 -14.99 2.54
N ASN A 372 1.91 -13.80 2.97
CA ASN A 372 1.54 -13.25 4.27
C ASN A 372 0.03 -13.06 4.39
N ASN A 373 -0.61 -12.46 3.39
CA ASN A 373 -2.05 -12.19 3.40
C ASN A 373 -2.88 -13.48 3.43
N LEU A 374 -2.45 -14.50 2.70
CA LEU A 374 -3.05 -15.84 2.77
C LEU A 374 -2.88 -16.46 4.16
N GLY A 375 -1.71 -16.29 4.78
CA GLY A 375 -1.47 -16.71 6.16
C GLY A 375 -2.38 -16.00 7.19
N VAL A 376 -2.64 -14.71 7.00
CA VAL A 376 -3.60 -13.95 7.81
C VAL A 376 -5.01 -14.50 7.64
N VAL A 377 -5.47 -14.78 6.41
CA VAL A 377 -6.80 -15.37 6.17
C VAL A 377 -6.92 -16.75 6.81
N TYR A 378 -5.90 -17.60 6.70
CA TYR A 378 -5.88 -18.90 7.37
C TYR A 378 -5.90 -18.78 8.90
N THR A 379 -5.29 -17.73 9.47
CA THR A 379 -5.38 -17.43 10.90
C THR A 379 -6.83 -17.11 11.30
N VAL A 380 -7.54 -16.31 10.50
CA VAL A 380 -8.97 -15.99 10.74
C VAL A 380 -9.84 -17.24 10.63
N GLN A 381 -9.56 -18.11 9.66
CA GLN A 381 -10.25 -19.40 9.46
C GLN A 381 -9.89 -20.48 10.52
N GLY A 382 -8.95 -20.21 11.43
CA GLY A 382 -8.49 -21.17 12.44
C GLY A 382 -7.53 -22.26 11.93
N LYS A 383 -7.06 -22.15 10.68
CA LYS A 383 -6.10 -23.09 10.05
C LYS A 383 -4.66 -22.70 10.42
N MET A 384 -4.30 -22.83 11.69
CA MET A 384 -3.05 -22.26 12.24
C MET A 384 -1.78 -22.83 11.60
N ASP A 385 -1.70 -24.14 11.31
CA ASP A 385 -0.52 -24.74 10.67
C ASP A 385 -0.32 -24.22 9.24
N ALA A 386 -1.41 -24.12 8.48
CA ALA A 386 -1.38 -23.55 7.14
C ALA A 386 -0.99 -22.08 7.19
N ALA A 387 -1.48 -21.33 8.19
CA ALA A 387 -1.10 -19.94 8.41
C ALA A 387 0.40 -19.79 8.68
N ALA A 388 0.95 -20.59 9.61
CA ALA A 388 2.37 -20.59 9.94
C ALA A 388 3.22 -20.87 8.69
N SER A 389 2.88 -21.92 7.95
CA SER A 389 3.59 -22.29 6.73
C SER A 389 3.62 -21.17 5.69
N MET A 390 2.49 -20.48 5.48
CA MET A 390 2.43 -19.37 4.50
C MET A 390 3.23 -18.15 4.96
N ILE A 391 3.16 -17.79 6.24
CA ILE A 391 3.93 -16.66 6.80
C ILE A 391 5.43 -16.95 6.78
N GLU A 392 5.85 -18.17 7.12
CA GLU A 392 7.26 -18.59 7.04
C GLU A 392 7.79 -18.55 5.61
N LYS A 393 6.99 -19.00 4.62
CA LYS A 393 7.33 -18.84 3.20
C LYS A 393 7.44 -17.38 2.79
N ALA A 394 6.59 -16.50 3.33
CA ALA A 394 6.68 -15.05 3.06
C ALA A 394 8.01 -14.47 3.56
N ILE A 395 8.44 -14.88 4.76
CA ILE A 395 9.73 -14.49 5.37
C ILE A 395 10.90 -15.05 4.56
N LEU A 396 10.83 -16.30 4.11
CA LEU A 396 11.87 -16.88 3.26
C LEU A 396 11.99 -16.17 1.90
N ALA A 397 10.86 -15.79 1.31
CA ALA A 397 10.81 -15.05 0.05
C ALA A 397 11.34 -13.62 0.20
N ASN A 398 11.08 -12.97 1.33
CA ASN A 398 11.58 -11.65 1.65
C ASN A 398 11.92 -11.51 3.16
N PRO A 399 13.19 -11.72 3.55
CA PRO A 399 13.62 -11.63 4.95
C PRO A 399 13.52 -10.23 5.57
N THR A 400 13.32 -9.17 4.78
CA THR A 400 13.11 -7.81 5.27
C THR A 400 11.63 -7.40 5.25
N TYR A 401 10.70 -8.36 5.08
CA TYR A 401 9.28 -8.07 5.15
C TYR A 401 8.78 -8.02 6.60
N ALA A 402 8.87 -6.84 7.21
CA ALA A 402 8.55 -6.61 8.62
C ALA A 402 7.16 -7.12 9.04
N GLU A 403 6.13 -6.88 8.22
CA GLU A 403 4.75 -7.26 8.53
C GLU A 403 4.57 -8.77 8.72
N ALA A 404 5.31 -9.60 7.97
CA ALA A 404 5.26 -11.05 8.15
C ALA A 404 5.76 -11.50 9.53
N TYR A 405 6.77 -10.82 10.09
CA TYR A 405 7.23 -11.09 11.46
C TYR A 405 6.20 -10.67 12.51
N ASN A 406 5.51 -9.53 12.31
CA ASN A 406 4.40 -9.16 13.19
C ASN A 406 3.29 -10.23 13.18
N ASN A 407 2.88 -10.68 11.99
CA ASN A 407 1.82 -11.68 11.85
C ASN A 407 2.24 -13.05 12.40
N LEU A 408 3.51 -13.44 12.24
CA LEU A 408 4.08 -14.61 12.91
C LEU A 408 4.03 -14.49 14.44
N GLY A 409 4.31 -13.29 14.97
CA GLY A 409 4.19 -13.00 16.39
C GLY A 409 2.75 -13.15 16.90
N VAL A 410 1.77 -12.65 16.13
CA VAL A 410 0.35 -12.79 16.46
C VAL A 410 -0.06 -14.26 16.49
N LEU A 411 0.34 -15.03 15.48
CA LEU A 411 0.05 -16.46 15.41
C LEU A 411 0.67 -17.23 16.58
N ASN A 412 1.92 -16.94 16.92
CA ASN A 412 2.60 -17.56 18.07
C ASN A 412 1.94 -17.19 19.40
N ARG A 413 1.53 -15.93 19.58
CA ARG A 413 0.80 -15.49 20.77
C ARG A 413 -0.51 -16.24 20.92
N ASP A 414 -1.29 -16.33 19.84
CA ASP A 414 -2.57 -17.02 19.85
C ASP A 414 -2.37 -18.52 20.09
N ALA A 415 -1.27 -19.11 19.61
CA ALA A 415 -0.90 -20.50 19.89
C ALA A 415 -0.33 -20.74 21.31
N GLY A 416 -0.15 -19.69 22.13
CA GLY A 416 0.42 -19.78 23.48
C GLY A 416 1.95 -19.73 23.55
N ASN A 417 2.65 -19.58 22.42
CA ASN A 417 4.12 -19.54 22.34
C ASN A 417 4.64 -18.11 22.57
N ILE A 418 4.49 -17.58 23.78
CA ILE A 418 4.72 -16.15 24.07
C ILE A 418 6.17 -15.70 23.82
N SER A 419 7.17 -16.50 24.20
CA SER A 419 8.57 -16.13 23.95
C SER A 419 8.86 -15.98 22.45
N MET A 420 8.37 -16.92 21.64
CA MET A 420 8.50 -16.85 20.17
C MET A 420 7.74 -15.66 19.59
N ALA A 421 6.60 -15.29 20.18
CA ALA A 421 5.85 -14.11 19.78
C ALA A 421 6.66 -12.83 20.01
N VAL A 422 7.24 -12.67 21.21
CA VAL A 422 8.10 -11.52 21.54
C VAL A 422 9.30 -11.44 20.60
N ASP A 423 9.99 -12.55 20.35
CA ASP A 423 11.14 -12.60 19.42
C ASP A 423 10.75 -12.18 17.99
N ALA A 424 9.59 -12.62 17.51
CA ALA A 424 9.07 -12.25 16.20
C ALA A 424 8.76 -10.74 16.11
N TYR A 425 8.10 -10.17 17.12
CA TYR A 425 7.87 -8.73 17.16
C TYR A 425 9.18 -7.93 17.24
N GLU A 426 10.18 -8.41 17.98
CA GLU A 426 11.50 -7.77 18.03
C GLU A 426 12.23 -7.82 16.69
N ARG A 427 12.09 -8.91 15.92
CA ARG A 427 12.60 -8.97 14.54
C ARG A 427 11.88 -7.97 13.64
N CYS A 428 10.55 -7.85 13.75
CA CYS A 428 9.80 -6.81 13.05
C CYS A 428 10.33 -5.41 13.38
N LEU A 429 10.52 -5.10 14.66
CA LEU A 429 11.00 -3.78 15.12
C LEU A 429 12.48 -3.51 14.81
N LYS A 430 13.28 -4.54 14.50
CA LYS A 430 14.64 -4.34 13.96
C LYS A 430 14.62 -3.89 12.50
N ILE A 431 13.61 -4.32 11.73
CA ILE A 431 13.47 -4.01 10.31
C ILE A 431 12.71 -2.71 10.13
N ASP A 432 11.55 -2.58 10.78
CA ASP A 432 10.71 -1.38 10.83
C ASP A 432 10.52 -0.97 12.29
N PRO A 433 11.40 -0.09 12.81
CA PRO A 433 11.36 0.28 14.20
C PRO A 433 10.12 1.12 14.58
N ASP A 434 9.42 1.72 13.61
CA ASP A 434 8.18 2.50 13.82
C ASP A 434 6.90 1.66 13.60
N SER A 435 7.03 0.34 13.40
CA SER A 435 5.89 -0.56 13.24
C SER A 435 4.98 -0.54 14.46
N ARG A 436 3.89 0.23 14.37
CA ARG A 436 2.91 0.44 15.46
C ARG A 436 2.37 -0.90 15.98
N ASN A 437 1.93 -1.77 15.07
CA ASN A 437 1.34 -3.05 15.43
C ASN A 437 2.33 -3.93 16.19
N ALA A 438 3.57 -4.04 15.71
CA ALA A 438 4.58 -4.89 16.35
C ALA A 438 4.99 -4.34 17.73
N GLY A 439 5.18 -3.02 17.86
CA GLY A 439 5.50 -2.38 19.14
C GLY A 439 4.44 -2.65 20.20
N GLN A 440 3.18 -2.42 19.88
CA GLN A 440 2.06 -2.62 20.79
C GLN A 440 1.83 -4.10 21.10
N ASN A 441 1.85 -4.97 20.09
CA ASN A 441 1.72 -6.41 20.27
C ASN A 441 2.85 -7.00 21.12
N ARG A 442 4.08 -6.49 20.99
CA ARG A 442 5.20 -6.86 21.85
C ARG A 442 4.94 -6.51 23.30
N LEU A 443 4.52 -5.28 23.58
CA LEU A 443 4.21 -4.84 24.94
C LEU A 443 3.10 -5.68 25.56
N LEU A 444 2.03 -5.95 24.81
CA LEU A 444 0.96 -6.85 25.25
C LEU A 444 1.49 -8.26 25.54
N ALA A 445 2.29 -8.83 24.62
CA ALA A 445 2.82 -10.18 24.77
C ALA A 445 3.73 -10.33 26.01
N MET A 446 4.56 -9.32 26.29
CA MET A 446 5.44 -9.34 27.45
C MET A 446 4.67 -9.38 28.79
N ASN A 447 3.45 -8.85 28.86
CA ASN A 447 2.64 -8.93 30.09
C ASN A 447 2.27 -10.38 30.47
N TYR A 448 2.19 -11.32 29.53
CA TYR A 448 1.81 -12.70 29.83
C TYR A 448 2.89 -13.46 30.61
N ILE A 449 4.13 -13.01 30.55
CA ILE A 449 5.29 -13.66 31.17
C ILE A 449 6.00 -12.78 32.19
N ASP A 450 5.54 -11.54 32.42
CA ASP A 450 6.14 -10.63 33.38
C ASP A 450 5.61 -10.88 34.79
N GLU A 451 6.50 -11.33 35.67
CA GLU A 451 6.22 -11.51 37.10
C GLU A 451 6.66 -10.28 37.94
N GLY A 452 6.98 -9.14 37.32
CA GLY A 452 7.31 -7.89 38.03
C GLY A 452 8.63 -7.84 38.79
N HIS A 453 9.53 -8.83 38.63
CA HIS A 453 10.84 -8.85 39.32
C HIS A 453 11.85 -7.85 38.75
N LYS A 454 11.64 -7.37 37.52
CA LYS A 454 12.55 -6.45 36.80
C LYS A 454 11.74 -5.31 36.18
N HIS A 455 12.35 -4.15 36.03
CA HIS A 455 11.71 -3.00 35.37
C HIS A 455 11.74 -3.04 33.84
N LYS A 456 12.14 -4.17 33.23
CA LYS A 456 12.26 -4.32 31.77
C LYS A 456 10.97 -4.02 31.01
N LEU A 457 9.83 -4.50 31.51
CA LEU A 457 8.55 -4.24 30.87
C LEU A 457 8.18 -2.75 30.96
N TYR A 458 8.42 -2.11 32.11
CA TYR A 458 8.22 -0.67 32.26
C TYR A 458 9.11 0.14 31.32
N GLU A 459 10.40 -0.19 31.23
CA GLU A 459 11.36 0.45 30.32
C GLU A 459 10.90 0.32 28.87
N ALA A 460 10.48 -0.88 28.44
CA ALA A 460 9.93 -1.10 27.11
C ALA A 460 8.71 -0.22 26.81
N HIS A 461 7.77 -0.07 27.75
CA HIS A 461 6.62 0.82 27.59
C HIS A 461 7.04 2.29 27.52
N ARG A 462 7.92 2.73 28.44
CA ARG A 462 8.41 4.11 28.50
C ARG A 462 9.10 4.50 27.19
N ASP A 463 9.98 3.64 26.70
CA ASP A 463 10.79 3.92 25.50
C ASP A 463 9.90 3.93 24.25
N TRP A 464 8.96 2.98 24.15
CA TRP A 464 7.95 2.98 23.11
C TRP A 464 7.08 4.24 23.16
N GLY A 465 6.57 4.61 24.33
CA GLY A 465 5.71 5.78 24.50
C GLY A 465 6.42 7.09 24.15
N ARG A 466 7.69 7.27 24.54
CA ARG A 466 8.51 8.43 24.14
C ARG A 466 8.65 8.52 22.62
N ARG A 467 9.03 7.41 21.98
CA ARG A 467 9.18 7.35 20.52
C ARG A 467 7.86 7.61 19.81
N PHE A 468 6.81 6.90 20.20
CA PHE A 468 5.48 6.99 19.61
C PHE A 468 4.91 8.41 19.72
N MET A 469 5.16 9.08 20.86
CA MET A 469 4.78 10.47 21.09
C MET A 469 5.39 11.44 20.05
N ARG A 470 6.63 11.21 19.57
CA ARG A 470 7.30 12.09 18.59
C ARG A 470 6.62 12.09 17.22
N LEU A 471 5.79 11.09 16.93
CA LEU A 471 5.02 11.00 15.67
C LEU A 471 3.81 11.94 15.64
N TYR A 472 3.45 12.53 16.79
CA TYR A 472 2.25 13.37 16.95
C TYR A 472 2.60 14.75 17.54
N PRO A 473 2.12 15.85 16.94
CA PRO A 473 2.29 17.18 17.51
C PRO A 473 1.33 17.39 18.68
N GLN A 474 1.83 17.95 19.79
CA GLN A 474 1.05 18.06 21.03
C GLN A 474 0.45 19.44 21.24
N TYR A 475 -0.79 19.48 21.70
CA TYR A 475 -1.42 20.70 22.19
C TYR A 475 -0.83 21.11 23.54
N LYS A 476 -0.62 22.43 23.71
CA LYS A 476 -0.01 23.01 24.92
C LYS A 476 -0.96 23.90 25.73
N SER A 477 -2.13 24.23 25.18
CA SER A 477 -3.12 25.11 25.80
C SER A 477 -4.56 24.65 25.53
N TRP A 478 -5.45 24.99 26.45
CA TRP A 478 -6.87 24.63 26.41
C TRP A 478 -7.71 25.83 26.86
N ASP A 479 -8.82 26.06 26.16
CA ASP A 479 -9.75 27.16 26.47
C ASP A 479 -10.83 26.74 27.48
N ASN A 480 -10.67 25.56 28.10
CA ASN A 480 -11.55 25.02 29.12
C ASN A 480 -11.48 25.92 30.38
N PRO A 481 -12.59 26.52 30.84
CA PRO A 481 -12.59 27.39 32.03
C PRO A 481 -12.14 26.64 33.28
N LYS A 482 -11.17 27.19 34.02
CA LYS A 482 -10.67 26.63 35.28
C LYS A 482 -11.55 26.98 36.47
N ASP A 483 -12.79 26.50 36.46
CA ASP A 483 -13.69 26.54 37.60
C ASP A 483 -13.70 25.15 38.28
N PRO A 484 -13.29 25.01 39.55
CA PRO A 484 -13.21 23.73 40.23
C PRO A 484 -14.55 22.98 40.37
N GLU A 485 -15.67 23.71 40.40
CA GLU A 485 -17.00 23.14 40.76
C GLU A 485 -17.98 23.09 39.58
N ARG A 486 -17.61 23.60 38.40
CA ARG A 486 -18.50 23.55 37.24
C ARG A 486 -18.80 22.11 36.77
N PRO A 487 -19.89 21.89 36.02
CA PRO A 487 -20.11 20.64 35.29
C PRO A 487 -18.92 20.31 34.38
N LEU A 488 -18.56 19.02 34.34
CA LEU A 488 -17.45 18.49 33.56
C LEU A 488 -17.94 17.78 32.30
N VAL A 489 -17.14 17.84 31.25
CA VAL A 489 -17.32 17.04 30.03
C VAL A 489 -16.33 15.88 30.04
N ILE A 490 -16.85 14.65 30.10
CA ILE A 490 -16.07 13.42 30.14
C ILE A 490 -16.11 12.74 28.77
N GLY A 491 -14.95 12.58 28.15
CA GLY A 491 -14.79 11.87 26.89
C GLY A 491 -14.37 10.43 27.12
N TYR A 492 -15.06 9.44 26.54
CA TYR A 492 -14.60 8.05 26.52
C TYR A 492 -14.25 7.63 25.10
N VAL A 493 -13.06 7.04 24.90
CA VAL A 493 -12.61 6.57 23.59
C VAL A 493 -12.27 5.08 23.61
N SER A 494 -12.81 4.34 22.64
CA SER A 494 -12.55 2.90 22.48
C SER A 494 -12.99 2.38 21.12
N PRO A 495 -12.32 1.37 20.54
CA PRO A 495 -12.87 0.54 19.46
C PRO A 495 -13.81 -0.55 19.98
N ASP A 496 -13.96 -0.72 21.30
CA ASP A 496 -14.54 -1.91 21.92
C ASP A 496 -15.99 -1.75 22.39
N TYR A 497 -16.73 -0.80 21.81
CA TYR A 497 -18.17 -0.60 22.07
C TYR A 497 -19.06 -1.63 21.35
N PHE A 498 -18.63 -2.88 21.27
CA PHE A 498 -19.39 -4.03 20.76
C PHE A 498 -19.29 -5.18 21.77
N THR A 499 -19.73 -6.40 21.45
CA THR A 499 -19.60 -7.57 22.33
C THR A 499 -18.13 -7.96 22.51
N HIS A 500 -17.49 -7.26 23.45
CA HIS A 500 -16.08 -7.35 23.80
C HIS A 500 -15.91 -7.20 25.32
N SER A 501 -14.78 -7.64 25.87
CA SER A 501 -14.49 -7.61 27.31
C SER A 501 -14.67 -6.22 27.95
N VAL A 502 -14.14 -5.16 27.31
CA VAL A 502 -14.24 -3.76 27.81
C VAL A 502 -15.69 -3.30 27.92
N SER A 503 -16.55 -3.76 27.00
CA SER A 503 -17.95 -3.34 26.91
C SER A 503 -18.73 -3.62 28.20
N TYR A 504 -18.41 -4.70 28.92
CA TYR A 504 -19.09 -5.07 30.16
C TYR A 504 -18.77 -4.13 31.32
N PHE A 505 -17.70 -3.34 31.23
CA PHE A 505 -17.28 -2.45 32.30
C PHE A 505 -17.57 -0.98 32.00
N ILE A 506 -17.47 -0.57 30.74
CA ILE A 506 -17.82 0.80 30.34
C ILE A 506 -19.33 1.07 30.39
N GLU A 507 -20.17 0.03 30.42
CA GLU A 507 -21.63 0.21 30.51
C GLU A 507 -22.04 1.01 31.76
N ALA A 508 -21.39 0.81 32.91
CA ALA A 508 -21.72 1.53 34.13
C ALA A 508 -21.54 3.06 33.99
N PRO A 509 -20.39 3.59 33.53
CA PRO A 509 -20.25 5.03 33.25
C PRO A 509 -21.26 5.56 32.23
N LEU A 510 -21.54 4.81 31.16
CA LEU A 510 -22.48 5.27 30.14
C LEU A 510 -23.93 5.38 30.65
N VAL A 511 -24.28 4.63 31.69
CA VAL A 511 -25.64 4.55 32.25
C VAL A 511 -25.84 5.40 33.50
N HIS A 512 -24.87 5.41 34.42
CA HIS A 512 -25.09 5.88 35.79
C HIS A 512 -24.48 7.25 36.09
N HIS A 513 -23.75 7.87 35.17
CA HIS A 513 -23.28 9.25 35.36
C HIS A 513 -24.43 10.21 35.64
N ASP A 514 -24.19 11.20 36.49
CA ASP A 514 -25.06 12.37 36.58
C ASP A 514 -24.77 13.30 35.40
N TYR A 515 -25.49 13.11 34.29
CA TYR A 515 -25.30 13.87 33.06
C TYR A 515 -25.50 15.39 33.22
N ALA A 516 -26.12 15.86 34.31
CA ALA A 516 -26.21 17.28 34.60
C ALA A 516 -24.85 17.87 35.02
N ASN A 517 -24.06 17.10 35.78
CA ASN A 517 -22.75 17.51 36.30
C ASN A 517 -21.55 16.88 35.57
N TYR A 518 -21.77 15.78 34.84
CA TYR A 518 -20.76 15.00 34.13
C TYR A 518 -21.30 14.61 32.74
N LYS A 519 -21.26 15.56 31.80
CA LYS A 519 -21.74 15.33 30.44
C LYS A 519 -20.82 14.34 29.71
N VAL A 520 -21.38 13.26 29.19
CA VAL A 520 -20.61 12.21 28.51
C VAL A 520 -20.54 12.44 27.00
N VAL A 521 -19.34 12.29 26.43
CA VAL A 521 -19.07 12.20 24.99
C VAL A 521 -18.37 10.88 24.69
N VAL A 522 -18.90 10.10 23.76
CA VAL A 522 -18.31 8.83 23.34
C VAL A 522 -17.67 8.97 21.96
N TYR A 523 -16.42 8.53 21.84
CA TYR A 523 -15.65 8.44 20.60
C TYR A 523 -15.49 6.95 20.23
N SER A 524 -16.42 6.47 19.41
CA SER A 524 -16.50 5.07 18.99
C SER A 524 -15.63 4.79 17.77
N ALA A 525 -14.59 3.97 17.95
CA ALA A 525 -13.75 3.47 16.85
C ALA A 525 -14.16 2.06 16.39
N VAL A 526 -15.42 1.68 16.62
CA VAL A 526 -15.97 0.37 16.26
C VAL A 526 -16.00 0.21 14.73
N VAL A 527 -15.42 -0.88 14.23
CA VAL A 527 -15.41 -1.22 12.79
C VAL A 527 -16.79 -1.70 12.33
N LYS A 528 -17.38 -2.64 13.07
CA LYS A 528 -18.68 -3.26 12.78
C LYS A 528 -19.48 -3.31 14.07
N GLY A 529 -20.47 -2.43 14.17
CA GLY A 529 -21.35 -2.37 15.34
C GLY A 529 -22.27 -3.58 15.44
N ASP A 530 -22.57 -3.98 16.68
CA ASP A 530 -23.55 -5.02 16.98
C ASP A 530 -24.73 -4.47 17.81
N ALA A 531 -25.61 -5.35 18.28
CA ALA A 531 -26.75 -4.96 19.11
C ALA A 531 -26.34 -4.22 20.39
N LYS A 532 -25.17 -4.54 20.97
CA LYS A 532 -24.65 -3.85 22.16
C LYS A 532 -24.16 -2.45 21.81
N THR A 533 -23.52 -2.26 20.65
CA THR A 533 -23.13 -0.92 20.16
C THR A 533 -24.35 0.00 20.05
N ILE A 534 -25.42 -0.48 19.42
CA ILE A 534 -26.67 0.28 19.26
C ILE A 534 -27.25 0.63 20.62
N ARG A 535 -27.31 -0.34 21.55
CA ARG A 535 -27.80 -0.13 22.91
C ARG A 535 -27.00 0.92 23.68
N PHE A 536 -25.68 0.95 23.55
CA PHE A 536 -24.85 1.99 24.18
C PHE A 536 -25.11 3.37 23.59
N ARG A 537 -25.15 3.47 22.26
CA ARG A 537 -25.47 4.72 21.58
C ARG A 537 -26.82 5.28 22.03
N ASP A 538 -27.85 4.45 22.03
CA ASP A 538 -29.20 4.87 22.43
C ASP A 538 -29.25 5.33 23.89
N LYS A 539 -28.55 4.62 24.79
CA LYS A 539 -28.44 5.00 26.20
C LYS A 539 -27.76 6.36 26.37
N VAL A 540 -26.62 6.59 25.72
CA VAL A 540 -25.87 7.85 25.82
C VAL A 540 -26.70 9.01 25.30
N LEU A 541 -27.33 8.86 24.12
CA LEU A 541 -28.16 9.90 23.53
C LEU A 541 -29.41 10.20 24.38
N LYS A 542 -30.04 9.17 24.96
CA LYS A 542 -31.21 9.34 25.84
C LYS A 542 -30.91 10.16 27.09
N HIS A 543 -29.70 10.06 27.64
CA HIS A 543 -29.29 10.85 28.81
C HIS A 543 -28.72 12.23 28.45
N GLY A 544 -28.74 12.62 27.17
CA GLY A 544 -28.24 13.93 26.70
C GLY A 544 -26.74 13.97 26.42
N GLY A 545 -26.09 12.81 26.33
CA GLY A 545 -24.70 12.68 25.88
C GLY A 545 -24.54 12.80 24.38
N VAL A 546 -23.29 12.70 23.92
CA VAL A 546 -22.91 12.77 22.51
C VAL A 546 -22.24 11.47 22.09
N TRP A 547 -22.56 10.98 20.89
CA TRP A 547 -21.92 9.81 20.28
C TRP A 547 -21.27 10.20 18.96
N ARG A 548 -19.96 9.97 18.83
CA ARG A 548 -19.18 10.21 17.61
C ARG A 548 -18.57 8.92 17.10
N ASP A 549 -18.89 8.57 15.86
CA ASP A 549 -18.23 7.47 15.15
C ASP A 549 -16.94 8.00 14.51
N ILE A 550 -15.80 7.43 14.90
CA ILE A 550 -14.44 7.89 14.54
C ILE A 550 -13.61 6.82 13.81
N TYR A 551 -14.21 5.69 13.47
CA TYR A 551 -13.53 4.67 12.67
C TYR A 551 -13.13 5.24 11.29
N GLY A 552 -11.88 4.99 10.88
CA GLY A 552 -11.32 5.51 9.62
C GLY A 552 -10.95 7.00 9.62
N ILE A 553 -11.21 7.73 10.71
CA ILE A 553 -10.82 9.15 10.83
C ILE A 553 -9.38 9.24 11.36
N ASP A 554 -8.58 10.09 10.71
CA ASP A 554 -7.21 10.40 11.15
C ASP A 554 -7.17 10.88 12.61
N GLU A 555 -6.23 10.35 13.40
CA GLU A 555 -6.15 10.59 14.84
C GLU A 555 -5.94 12.08 15.21
N LYS A 556 -5.31 12.89 14.35
CA LYS A 556 -5.17 14.34 14.58
C LYS A 556 -6.49 15.08 14.37
N LYS A 557 -7.31 14.62 13.41
CA LYS A 557 -8.68 15.12 13.23
C LYS A 557 -9.57 14.73 14.41
N VAL A 558 -9.46 13.49 14.88
CA VAL A 558 -10.17 13.07 16.12
C VAL A 558 -9.74 13.93 17.31
N ALA A 559 -8.44 14.22 17.45
CA ALA A 559 -7.94 15.12 18.49
C ALA A 559 -8.55 16.53 18.39
N SER A 560 -8.81 17.02 17.17
CA SER A 560 -9.50 18.31 16.95
C SER A 560 -10.96 18.26 17.39
N MET A 561 -11.68 17.18 17.07
CA MET A 561 -13.07 16.95 17.52
C MET A 561 -13.17 16.97 19.05
N VAL A 562 -12.21 16.34 19.74
CA VAL A 562 -12.16 16.33 21.21
C VAL A 562 -12.07 17.75 21.80
N ARG A 563 -11.31 18.63 21.14
CA ARG A 563 -11.18 20.04 21.57
C ARG A 563 -12.45 20.83 21.28
N GLU A 564 -13.06 20.62 20.12
CA GLU A 564 -14.34 21.24 19.75
C GLU A 564 -15.45 20.88 20.74
N ASP A 565 -15.45 19.64 21.22
CA ASP A 565 -16.37 19.15 22.25
C ASP A 565 -16.05 19.68 23.66
N LYS A 566 -14.93 20.40 23.83
CA LYS A 566 -14.46 20.93 25.11
C LYS A 566 -14.38 19.85 26.19
N VAL A 567 -13.87 18.67 25.83
CA VAL A 567 -13.64 17.59 26.79
C VAL A 567 -12.66 18.06 27.87
N ASP A 568 -13.04 17.87 29.13
CA ASP A 568 -12.22 18.20 30.29
C ASP A 568 -11.32 17.03 30.69
N ILE A 569 -11.93 15.84 30.77
CA ILE A 569 -11.24 14.59 31.10
C ILE A 569 -11.50 13.61 29.98
N LEU A 570 -10.44 13.22 29.28
CA LEU A 570 -10.49 12.21 28.23
C LEU A 570 -9.98 10.87 28.76
N VAL A 571 -10.80 9.84 28.68
CA VAL A 571 -10.56 8.50 29.21
C VAL A 571 -10.40 7.51 28.07
N GLU A 572 -9.21 6.96 27.96
CA GLU A 572 -8.81 5.95 26.99
C GLU A 572 -9.01 4.55 27.56
N LEU A 573 -9.69 3.67 26.80
CA LEU A 573 -10.20 2.41 27.33
C LEU A 573 -9.51 1.14 26.81
N THR A 574 -8.42 1.23 26.06
CA THR A 574 -7.93 0.14 25.19
C THR A 574 -6.45 -0.18 25.43
N GLY A 575 -5.62 0.82 25.72
CA GLY A 575 -4.16 0.71 25.85
C GLY A 575 -3.51 0.10 24.61
N HIS A 576 -2.53 -0.79 24.79
CA HIS A 576 -1.77 -1.42 23.68
C HIS A 576 -2.47 -2.62 23.04
N THR A 577 -3.81 -2.66 23.07
CA THR A 577 -4.60 -3.68 22.36
C THR A 577 -5.06 -3.16 20.99
N ALA A 578 -5.67 -4.03 20.17
CA ALA A 578 -5.94 -3.76 18.75
C ALA A 578 -6.78 -2.49 18.52
N ASN A 579 -6.47 -1.76 17.45
CA ASN A 579 -7.24 -0.57 17.00
C ASN A 579 -7.37 0.58 18.02
N ASN A 580 -6.50 0.63 19.04
CA ASN A 580 -6.45 1.73 20.01
C ASN A 580 -6.32 3.12 19.35
N LYS A 581 -6.58 4.15 20.15
CA LYS A 581 -6.44 5.56 19.75
C LYS A 581 -5.36 6.29 20.54
N LEU A 582 -4.28 5.58 20.88
CA LEU A 582 -3.15 6.15 21.62
C LEU A 582 -2.44 7.26 20.84
N GLY A 583 -2.52 7.29 19.49
CA GLY A 583 -1.97 8.40 18.71
C GLY A 583 -2.73 9.71 18.94
N MET A 584 -4.06 9.61 19.08
CA MET A 584 -4.89 10.75 19.48
C MET A 584 -4.58 11.19 20.92
N MET A 585 -4.36 10.25 21.85
CA MET A 585 -3.92 10.58 23.22
C MET A 585 -2.52 11.20 23.25
N ALA A 586 -1.64 10.84 22.31
CA ALA A 586 -0.35 11.50 22.15
C ALA A 586 -0.53 12.99 21.87
N CYS A 587 -1.44 13.39 20.95
CA CYS A 587 -1.77 14.79 20.66
C CYS A 587 -2.13 15.66 21.88
N ARG A 588 -2.54 15.03 23.00
CA ARG A 588 -3.00 15.71 24.22
C ARG A 588 -4.18 16.69 23.98
N PRO A 589 -5.27 16.27 23.33
CA PRO A 589 -6.37 17.18 23.00
C PRO A 589 -7.15 17.69 24.21
N ALA A 590 -7.24 16.93 25.30
CA ALA A 590 -7.90 17.34 26.54
C ALA A 590 -6.90 17.79 27.63
N PRO A 591 -7.29 18.69 28.54
CA PRO A 591 -6.40 19.18 29.61
C PRO A 591 -6.00 18.08 30.60
N LEU A 592 -6.87 17.09 30.82
CA LEU A 592 -6.59 15.89 31.60
C LEU A 592 -6.84 14.64 30.75
N GLN A 593 -5.88 13.71 30.78
CA GLN A 593 -5.97 12.44 30.08
C GLN A 593 -5.80 11.27 31.04
N VAL A 594 -6.69 10.29 30.93
CA VAL A 594 -6.76 9.12 31.81
C VAL A 594 -6.76 7.86 30.96
N THR A 595 -6.14 6.79 31.43
CA THR A 595 -6.30 5.45 30.88
C THR A 595 -7.01 4.54 31.89
N TRP A 596 -7.94 3.72 31.41
CA TRP A 596 -8.69 2.79 32.24
C TRP A 596 -9.11 1.52 31.48
N ILE A 597 -9.01 0.42 32.22
CA ILE A 597 -9.50 -0.95 32.03
C ILE A 597 -8.99 -1.83 30.90
N GLY A 598 -8.92 -1.38 29.65
CA GLY A 598 -8.63 -2.30 28.53
C GLY A 598 -7.21 -2.89 28.51
N TYR A 599 -6.30 -2.33 29.31
CA TYR A 599 -4.90 -2.74 29.35
C TYR A 599 -4.36 -2.81 30.79
N PRO A 600 -3.69 -3.91 31.18
CA PRO A 600 -3.35 -4.17 32.58
C PRO A 600 -2.06 -3.47 33.05
N ASN A 601 -1.50 -2.54 32.26
CA ASN A 601 -0.20 -1.93 32.54
C ASN A 601 -0.16 -0.44 32.14
N THR A 602 0.98 0.21 32.34
CA THR A 602 1.26 1.57 31.83
C THR A 602 1.10 1.65 30.32
N THR A 603 0.57 2.76 29.79
CA THR A 603 0.61 3.04 28.33
C THR A 603 2.01 3.46 27.89
N GLY A 604 2.84 3.93 28.81
CA GLY A 604 4.15 4.48 28.50
C GLY A 604 4.11 5.91 27.94
N LEU A 605 2.92 6.44 27.61
CA LEU A 605 2.76 7.77 27.03
C LEU A 605 2.96 8.86 28.08
N PRO A 606 3.91 9.80 27.89
CA PRO A 606 4.09 10.92 28.81
C PRO A 606 2.87 11.86 28.91
N THR A 607 2.02 11.87 27.88
CA THR A 607 0.86 12.76 27.77
C THR A 607 -0.36 12.26 28.54
N ILE A 608 -0.40 11.01 29.00
CA ILE A 608 -1.49 10.49 29.82
C ILE A 608 -1.17 10.75 31.29
N ASP A 609 -2.06 11.48 31.98
CA ASP A 609 -1.88 11.96 33.35
C ASP A 609 -2.05 10.85 34.38
N TYR A 610 -3.17 10.13 34.30
CA TYR A 610 -3.59 9.19 35.32
C TYR A 610 -3.92 7.81 34.77
N ARG A 611 -3.68 6.78 35.58
CA ARG A 611 -4.19 5.42 35.36
C ARG A 611 -5.08 5.01 36.53
N ILE A 612 -6.31 4.60 36.23
CA ILE A 612 -7.28 4.15 37.23
C ILE A 612 -7.04 2.68 37.60
N SER A 613 -7.02 2.41 38.91
CA SER A 613 -6.88 1.09 39.54
C SER A 613 -7.56 1.08 40.91
N ASP A 614 -7.27 0.10 41.78
CA ASP A 614 -7.69 0.04 43.18
C ASP A 614 -6.54 -0.45 44.08
N ALA A 615 -6.77 -0.45 45.39
CA ALA A 615 -5.75 -0.82 46.39
C ALA A 615 -5.47 -2.34 46.47
N LEU A 616 -6.23 -3.19 45.79
CA LEU A 616 -6.04 -4.64 45.77
C LEU A 616 -5.25 -5.06 44.53
N ALA A 617 -5.61 -4.55 43.35
CA ALA A 617 -4.92 -4.77 42.10
C ALA A 617 -3.56 -4.06 42.08
N ASP A 618 -3.51 -2.81 42.54
CA ASP A 618 -2.27 -2.05 42.73
C ASP A 618 -2.14 -1.60 44.19
N PRO A 619 -1.60 -2.43 45.10
CA PRO A 619 -1.40 -2.06 46.50
C PRO A 619 -0.65 -0.72 46.66
N PRO A 620 -0.89 0.05 47.75
CA PRO A 620 -0.16 1.30 48.00
C PRO A 620 1.36 1.14 48.03
N ASN A 621 1.85 -0.06 48.38
CA ASN A 621 3.26 -0.43 48.39
C ASN A 621 3.72 -1.18 47.12
N THR A 622 2.95 -1.12 46.02
CA THR A 622 3.32 -1.74 44.74
C THR A 622 4.70 -1.26 44.27
N LYS A 623 5.50 -2.18 43.74
CA LYS A 623 6.80 -1.89 43.11
C LYS A 623 6.69 -1.73 41.60
N GLN A 624 5.53 -2.03 41.02
CA GLN A 624 5.29 -1.83 39.60
C GLN A 624 5.33 -0.34 39.29
N LYS A 625 6.13 0.01 38.28
CA LYS A 625 6.30 1.39 37.83
C LYS A 625 5.32 1.69 36.71
N HIS A 626 4.80 2.92 36.73
CA HIS A 626 3.90 3.44 35.70
C HIS A 626 4.43 4.79 35.23
N VAL A 627 4.16 5.11 33.97
CA VAL A 627 4.44 6.45 33.48
C VAL A 627 3.40 7.40 34.06
N GLU A 628 2.12 6.99 34.05
CA GLU A 628 0.99 7.70 34.64
C GLU A 628 1.03 7.71 36.17
N GLU A 629 0.39 8.72 36.78
CA GLU A 629 0.12 8.70 38.22
C GLU A 629 -1.03 7.71 38.50
N LEU A 630 -0.79 6.74 39.39
CA LEU A 630 -1.81 5.75 39.76
C LEU A 630 -2.88 6.37 40.65
N VAL A 631 -4.14 6.21 40.26
CA VAL A 631 -5.30 6.61 41.05
C VAL A 631 -6.09 5.37 41.45
N ARG A 632 -6.27 5.19 42.75
CA ARG A 632 -6.96 4.04 43.34
C ARG A 632 -8.37 4.43 43.70
N LEU A 633 -9.36 3.85 43.04
CA LEU A 633 -10.75 3.97 43.43
C LEU A 633 -10.98 3.25 44.76
N PRO A 634 -11.91 3.75 45.60
CA PRO A 634 -12.44 2.98 46.71
C PRO A 634 -13.03 1.64 46.23
N GLU A 635 -12.87 0.59 47.03
CA GLU A 635 -13.39 -0.76 46.78
C GLU A 635 -12.83 -1.42 45.50
N SER A 636 -13.50 -1.29 44.35
CA SER A 636 -13.12 -1.93 43.10
C SER A 636 -12.83 -0.92 42.00
N PHE A 637 -11.78 -1.18 41.22
CA PHE A 637 -11.41 -0.35 40.07
C PHE A 637 -12.30 -0.56 38.83
N LEU A 638 -13.19 -1.53 38.89
CA LEU A 638 -14.04 -1.94 37.78
C LEU A 638 -15.47 -2.20 38.28
N CYS A 639 -16.42 -2.19 37.35
CA CYS A 639 -17.82 -2.55 37.61
C CYS A 639 -18.32 -3.42 36.45
N TYR A 640 -18.49 -4.71 36.70
CA TYR A 640 -18.99 -5.67 35.72
C TYR A 640 -20.51 -5.55 35.58
N THR A 641 -20.97 -5.35 34.35
CA THR A 641 -22.40 -5.41 33.98
C THR A 641 -22.68 -6.77 33.36
N PRO A 642 -23.41 -7.67 34.05
CA PRO A 642 -23.64 -9.02 33.54
C PRO A 642 -24.44 -9.05 32.24
N SER A 643 -24.12 -10.03 31.38
CA SER A 643 -24.90 -10.27 30.16
C SER A 643 -26.35 -10.67 30.50
N PRO A 644 -27.36 -10.05 29.87
CA PRO A 644 -28.75 -10.52 29.96
C PRO A 644 -28.93 -11.96 29.45
N GLU A 645 -28.01 -12.45 28.62
CA GLU A 645 -28.04 -13.79 28.02
C GLU A 645 -27.38 -14.88 28.88
N ALA A 646 -26.93 -14.55 30.10
CA ALA A 646 -26.20 -15.50 30.95
C ALA A 646 -26.97 -16.78 31.30
N GLY A 647 -28.31 -16.75 31.24
CA GLY A 647 -29.17 -17.89 31.58
C GLY A 647 -29.12 -18.29 33.07
N THR A 648 -29.62 -19.48 33.41
CA THR A 648 -29.70 -19.96 34.81
C THR A 648 -28.37 -20.54 35.31
N VAL A 649 -28.14 -20.48 36.63
CA VAL A 649 -27.04 -21.23 37.28
C VAL A 649 -27.43 -22.71 37.36
N SER A 650 -26.57 -23.61 36.87
CA SER A 650 -26.77 -25.06 36.99
C SER A 650 -26.35 -25.58 38.36
N SER A 651 -26.82 -26.76 38.76
CA SER A 651 -26.23 -27.50 39.88
C SER A 651 -24.75 -27.84 39.63
N ALA A 652 -23.99 -28.14 40.69
CA ALA A 652 -22.60 -28.56 40.57
C ALA A 652 -22.50 -29.89 39.79
N PRO A 653 -21.76 -29.94 38.67
CA PRO A 653 -21.59 -31.16 37.87
C PRO A 653 -21.16 -32.39 38.67
N ALA A 654 -20.27 -32.19 39.65
CA ALA A 654 -19.76 -33.22 40.55
C ALA A 654 -20.84 -34.07 41.24
N LEU A 655 -22.02 -33.48 41.51
CA LEU A 655 -23.15 -34.20 42.10
C LEU A 655 -23.74 -35.27 41.17
N SER A 656 -23.64 -35.05 39.86
CA SER A 656 -24.26 -35.91 38.84
C SER A 656 -23.28 -36.88 38.20
N ASN A 657 -22.05 -36.45 37.95
CA ASN A 657 -21.03 -37.23 37.24
C ASN A 657 -20.11 -38.02 38.19
N GLY A 658 -20.09 -37.69 39.49
CA GLY A 658 -19.27 -38.34 40.52
C GLY A 658 -17.79 -37.93 40.54
N PHE A 659 -17.39 -36.88 39.82
CA PHE A 659 -16.02 -36.38 39.81
C PHE A 659 -15.93 -34.84 39.70
N ILE A 660 -14.85 -34.27 40.22
CA ILE A 660 -14.60 -32.83 40.15
C ILE A 660 -14.09 -32.46 38.75
N THR A 661 -14.68 -31.43 38.15
CA THR A 661 -14.20 -30.84 36.90
C THR A 661 -13.64 -29.44 37.16
N PHE A 662 -12.34 -29.29 36.99
CA PHE A 662 -11.68 -27.98 36.96
C PHE A 662 -11.81 -27.35 35.57
N GLY A 663 -11.77 -26.03 35.47
CA GLY A 663 -11.74 -25.41 34.15
C GLY A 663 -11.19 -23.99 34.07
N SER A 664 -10.82 -23.59 32.86
CA SER A 664 -10.38 -22.23 32.56
C SER A 664 -10.76 -21.84 31.13
N PHE A 665 -11.45 -20.71 30.99
CA PHE A 665 -11.83 -20.14 29.68
C PHE A 665 -10.97 -18.94 29.30
N ASN A 666 -9.80 -18.80 29.95
CA ASN A 666 -8.82 -17.77 29.64
C ASN A 666 -8.16 -18.03 28.28
N ASN A 667 -7.72 -16.95 27.61
CA ASN A 667 -6.95 -17.07 26.36
C ASN A 667 -5.69 -17.90 26.60
N LEU A 668 -5.32 -18.75 25.63
CA LEU A 668 -4.16 -19.64 25.68
C LEU A 668 -2.85 -18.87 25.96
N ALA A 669 -2.76 -17.61 25.55
CA ALA A 669 -1.63 -16.75 25.87
C ALA A 669 -1.37 -16.55 27.38
N LYS A 670 -2.41 -16.70 28.23
CA LYS A 670 -2.29 -16.62 29.70
C LYS A 670 -1.91 -17.94 30.35
N ILE A 671 -2.07 -19.06 29.64
CA ILE A 671 -1.82 -20.41 30.15
C ILE A 671 -0.35 -20.76 29.86
N THR A 672 0.54 -20.19 30.67
CA THR A 672 1.98 -20.40 30.52
C THR A 672 2.39 -21.82 30.94
N PRO A 673 3.61 -22.30 30.59
CA PRO A 673 4.10 -23.60 31.05
C PRO A 673 4.04 -23.78 32.58
N LYS A 674 4.28 -22.69 33.33
CA LYS A 674 4.22 -22.67 34.79
C LYS A 674 2.80 -22.85 35.32
N VAL A 675 1.81 -22.24 34.68
CA VAL A 675 0.39 -22.45 35.00
C VAL A 675 0.00 -23.91 34.77
N LEU A 676 0.39 -24.50 33.63
CA LEU A 676 0.10 -25.91 33.33
C LEU A 676 0.73 -26.85 34.35
N GLN A 677 1.95 -26.59 34.81
CA GLN A 677 2.59 -27.38 35.86
C GLN A 677 1.78 -27.37 37.16
N VAL A 678 1.29 -26.21 37.59
CA VAL A 678 0.47 -26.09 38.81
C VAL A 678 -0.89 -26.77 38.64
N TRP A 679 -1.54 -26.60 37.50
CA TRP A 679 -2.80 -27.29 37.22
C TRP A 679 -2.64 -28.81 37.16
N ALA A 680 -1.57 -29.31 36.54
CA ALA A 680 -1.25 -30.73 36.53
C ALA A 680 -1.08 -31.29 37.95
N ARG A 681 -0.39 -30.55 38.85
CA ARG A 681 -0.26 -30.93 40.26
C ARG A 681 -1.61 -31.10 40.96
N ILE A 682 -2.57 -30.20 40.71
CA ILE A 682 -3.93 -30.30 41.28
C ILE A 682 -4.62 -31.57 40.77
N LEU A 683 -4.59 -31.81 39.46
CA LEU A 683 -5.31 -32.90 38.83
C LEU A 683 -4.67 -34.27 39.15
N CYS A 684 -3.36 -34.34 39.31
CA CYS A 684 -2.66 -35.54 39.78
C CYS A 684 -2.99 -35.85 41.25
N ALA A 685 -3.22 -34.83 42.08
CA ALA A 685 -3.58 -35.01 43.49
C ALA A 685 -5.04 -35.43 43.72
N ILE A 686 -5.94 -35.22 42.74
CA ILE A 686 -7.33 -35.69 42.78
C ILE A 686 -7.57 -36.71 41.66
N PRO A 687 -7.45 -38.02 41.95
CA PRO A 687 -7.74 -39.06 40.97
C PRO A 687 -9.14 -38.89 40.36
N ASN A 688 -9.28 -39.17 39.06
CA ASN A 688 -10.52 -39.03 38.27
C ASN A 688 -11.03 -37.60 38.05
N SER A 689 -10.41 -36.56 38.61
CA SER A 689 -10.78 -35.18 38.28
C SER A 689 -10.54 -34.88 36.80
N ARG A 690 -11.32 -33.98 36.21
CA ARG A 690 -11.18 -33.56 34.80
C ARG A 690 -10.77 -32.10 34.68
N LEU A 691 -10.27 -31.72 33.52
CA LEU A 691 -9.95 -30.35 33.16
C LEU A 691 -10.68 -29.97 31.88
N VAL A 692 -11.45 -28.89 31.89
CA VAL A 692 -12.02 -28.28 30.68
C VAL A 692 -11.34 -26.95 30.39
N VAL A 693 -10.77 -26.81 29.20
CA VAL A 693 -10.13 -25.57 28.76
C VAL A 693 -10.77 -25.09 27.48
N LYS A 694 -11.19 -23.83 27.44
CA LYS A 694 -11.83 -23.23 26.26
C LYS A 694 -10.99 -22.10 25.70
N CYS A 695 -10.48 -22.29 24.49
CA CYS A 695 -9.68 -21.30 23.77
C CYS A 695 -9.97 -21.41 22.27
N LYS A 696 -10.05 -20.27 21.56
CA LYS A 696 -10.21 -20.22 20.09
C LYS A 696 -9.20 -21.12 19.32
N PRO A 697 -7.90 -21.17 19.68
CA PRO A 697 -6.90 -22.03 19.02
C PRO A 697 -7.19 -23.54 19.04
N PHE A 698 -8.05 -24.04 19.93
CA PHE A 698 -8.40 -25.47 19.96
C PHE A 698 -9.30 -25.93 18.81
N GLY A 699 -9.65 -25.03 17.87
CA GLY A 699 -10.12 -25.43 16.54
C GLY A 699 -9.04 -26.09 15.67
N CYS A 700 -7.75 -25.98 16.04
CA CYS A 700 -6.63 -26.54 15.31
C CYS A 700 -6.07 -27.80 16.01
N ASP A 701 -6.00 -28.92 15.28
CA ASP A 701 -5.57 -30.21 15.82
C ASP A 701 -4.13 -30.23 16.33
N SER A 702 -3.20 -29.54 15.67
CA SER A 702 -1.80 -29.47 16.11
C SER A 702 -1.66 -28.78 17.47
N VAL A 703 -2.42 -27.70 17.70
CA VAL A 703 -2.45 -26.98 18.97
C VAL A 703 -3.07 -27.84 20.06
N ARG A 704 -4.16 -28.56 19.76
CA ARG A 704 -4.78 -29.53 20.69
C ARG A 704 -3.76 -30.61 21.09
N GLN A 705 -3.12 -31.24 20.10
CA GLN A 705 -2.15 -32.31 20.34
C GLN A 705 -0.97 -31.81 21.17
N ARG A 706 -0.39 -30.66 20.83
CA ARG A 706 0.71 -30.06 21.61
C ARG A 706 0.30 -29.79 23.06
N PHE A 707 -0.91 -29.26 23.28
CA PHE A 707 -1.43 -29.00 24.62
C PHE A 707 -1.60 -30.30 25.42
N LEU A 708 -2.20 -31.32 24.83
CA LEU A 708 -2.39 -32.64 25.45
C LEU A 708 -1.06 -33.33 25.74
N SER A 709 -0.13 -33.37 24.77
CA SER A 709 1.20 -33.96 24.97
C SER A 709 1.99 -33.26 26.08
N THR A 710 1.83 -31.94 26.23
CA THR A 710 2.46 -31.20 27.34
C THR A 710 1.89 -31.63 28.69
N LEU A 711 0.57 -31.84 28.79
CA LEU A 711 -0.06 -32.34 30.01
C LEU A 711 0.31 -33.81 30.31
N GLU A 712 0.42 -34.65 29.29
CA GLU A 712 0.89 -36.04 29.44
C GLU A 712 2.32 -36.10 29.98
N GLN A 713 3.21 -35.23 29.50
CA GLN A 713 4.57 -35.09 30.03
C GLN A 713 4.59 -34.63 31.50
N LEU A 714 3.55 -33.93 31.96
CA LEU A 714 3.36 -33.52 33.35
C LEU A 714 2.63 -34.60 34.19
N GLY A 715 2.34 -35.76 33.61
CA GLY A 715 1.72 -36.90 34.30
C GLY A 715 0.19 -36.90 34.29
N LEU A 716 -0.46 -36.07 33.47
CA LEU A 716 -1.91 -36.03 33.35
C LEU A 716 -2.39 -36.72 32.07
N GLU A 717 -3.28 -37.72 32.21
CA GLU A 717 -3.80 -38.45 31.07
C GLU A 717 -4.69 -37.57 30.17
N SER A 718 -4.44 -37.56 28.86
CA SER A 718 -5.19 -36.74 27.88
C SER A 718 -6.69 -36.98 27.89
N GLN A 719 -7.13 -38.19 28.25
CA GLN A 719 -8.55 -38.58 28.37
C GLN A 719 -9.32 -37.82 29.47
N ARG A 720 -8.61 -37.15 30.38
CA ARG A 720 -9.17 -36.32 31.46
C ARG A 720 -9.29 -34.84 31.07
N VAL A 721 -8.88 -34.48 29.86
CA VAL A 721 -8.81 -33.09 29.41
C VAL A 721 -9.76 -32.87 28.24
N ASP A 722 -10.72 -31.97 28.44
CA ASP A 722 -11.70 -31.57 27.43
C ASP A 722 -11.32 -30.19 26.86
N LEU A 723 -10.91 -30.15 25.59
CA LEU A 723 -10.52 -28.92 24.90
C LEU A 723 -11.66 -28.41 24.02
N LEU A 724 -12.17 -27.23 24.35
CA LEU A 724 -13.30 -26.60 23.65
C LEU A 724 -12.81 -25.45 22.75
N PRO A 725 -13.23 -25.42 21.47
CA PRO A 725 -12.96 -24.28 20.60
C PRO A 725 -13.83 -23.06 20.97
N LEU A 726 -13.74 -22.00 20.18
CA LEU A 726 -14.58 -20.81 20.35
C LEU A 726 -16.07 -21.17 20.20
N ILE A 727 -16.89 -20.70 21.14
CA ILE A 727 -18.35 -20.76 21.07
C ILE A 727 -18.84 -19.38 20.63
N LEU A 728 -19.58 -19.31 19.51
CA LEU A 728 -19.94 -18.04 18.87
C LEU A 728 -21.08 -17.31 19.57
N LEU A 729 -22.07 -18.04 20.10
CA LEU A 729 -23.23 -17.46 20.77
C LEU A 729 -22.92 -17.18 22.24
N ASN A 730 -23.24 -15.96 22.71
CA ASN A 730 -22.93 -15.56 24.08
C ASN A 730 -23.69 -16.40 25.11
N HIS A 731 -24.98 -16.68 24.88
CA HIS A 731 -25.76 -17.62 25.69
C HIS A 731 -25.04 -18.97 25.87
N ASP A 732 -24.61 -19.61 24.79
CA ASP A 732 -23.96 -20.93 24.84
C ASP A 732 -22.58 -20.85 25.50
N HIS A 733 -21.84 -19.75 25.29
CA HIS A 733 -20.58 -19.48 25.98
C HIS A 733 -20.78 -19.41 27.49
N MET A 734 -21.82 -18.72 27.96
CA MET A 734 -22.15 -18.58 29.37
C MET A 734 -22.62 -19.92 29.95
N GLN A 735 -23.46 -20.67 29.22
CA GLN A 735 -23.90 -21.99 29.66
C GLN A 735 -22.77 -23.01 29.72
N ALA A 736 -21.68 -22.86 28.95
CA ALA A 736 -20.53 -23.75 29.03
C ALA A 736 -19.85 -23.76 30.43
N TYR A 737 -20.06 -22.75 31.28
CA TYR A 737 -19.60 -22.79 32.69
C TYR A 737 -20.32 -23.86 33.52
N SER A 738 -21.43 -24.43 33.02
CA SER A 738 -22.05 -25.62 33.61
C SER A 738 -21.21 -26.88 33.47
N LEU A 739 -20.11 -26.86 32.71
CA LEU A 739 -19.22 -28.02 32.54
C LEU A 739 -18.17 -28.14 33.65
N MET A 740 -17.96 -27.09 34.46
CA MET A 740 -16.94 -27.08 35.50
C MET A 740 -17.51 -26.78 36.90
N ASP A 741 -16.89 -27.38 37.90
CA ASP A 741 -17.17 -27.17 39.32
C ASP A 741 -16.32 -26.04 39.90
N ILE A 742 -15.04 -25.98 39.54
CA ILE A 742 -14.07 -25.01 40.07
C ILE A 742 -13.31 -24.38 38.90
N SER A 743 -13.26 -23.05 38.84
CA SER A 743 -12.45 -22.32 37.88
C SER A 743 -11.04 -22.10 38.41
N LEU A 744 -10.05 -22.34 37.56
CA LEU A 744 -8.65 -22.06 37.82
C LEU A 744 -8.23 -20.80 37.06
N ASP A 745 -7.91 -19.75 37.82
CA ASP A 745 -7.38 -18.52 37.26
C ASP A 745 -5.92 -18.69 36.81
N THR A 746 -5.50 -17.87 35.86
CA THR A 746 -4.12 -17.89 35.31
C THR A 746 -3.22 -16.89 36.04
N PHE A 747 -1.90 -17.09 35.96
CA PHE A 747 -0.89 -16.19 36.52
C PHE A 747 0.41 -16.24 35.68
N PRO A 748 1.22 -15.16 35.63
CA PRO A 748 1.05 -13.87 36.32
C PRO A 748 0.02 -12.94 35.67
N TYR A 749 -0.71 -13.41 34.66
CA TYR A 749 -1.79 -12.66 34.03
C TYR A 749 -3.14 -13.32 34.38
N ALA A 750 -3.90 -12.70 35.28
CA ALA A 750 -5.21 -13.17 35.72
C ALA A 750 -6.33 -12.96 34.68
N GLY A 751 -7.40 -13.72 34.84
CA GLY A 751 -8.69 -13.47 34.22
C GLY A 751 -9.30 -12.16 34.71
N THR A 752 -10.21 -11.61 33.91
CA THR A 752 -10.98 -10.41 34.29
C THR A 752 -12.44 -10.66 33.98
N THR A 753 -12.84 -10.50 32.71
CA THR A 753 -14.20 -10.85 32.25
C THR A 753 -14.49 -12.33 32.46
N THR A 754 -13.56 -13.22 32.13
CA THR A 754 -13.70 -14.68 32.33
C THR A 754 -13.90 -15.07 33.80
N THR A 755 -13.22 -14.37 34.72
CA THR A 755 -13.39 -14.56 36.17
C THR A 755 -14.75 -14.02 36.62
N CYS A 756 -15.16 -12.84 36.14
CA CYS A 756 -16.50 -12.29 36.40
C CYS A 756 -17.60 -13.23 35.91
N GLU A 757 -17.48 -13.76 34.69
CA GLU A 757 -18.40 -14.72 34.08
C GLU A 757 -18.46 -16.01 34.90
N SER A 758 -17.31 -16.55 35.32
CA SER A 758 -17.22 -17.73 36.19
C SER A 758 -18.03 -17.54 37.47
N LEU A 759 -17.76 -16.47 38.21
CA LEU A 759 -18.44 -16.18 39.47
C LEU A 759 -19.93 -15.95 39.25
N TYR A 760 -20.30 -15.21 38.20
CA TYR A 760 -21.70 -14.94 37.87
C TYR A 760 -22.48 -16.19 37.45
N MET A 761 -21.80 -17.17 36.85
CA MET A 761 -22.35 -18.49 36.50
C MET A 761 -22.27 -19.51 37.64
N GLY A 762 -21.90 -19.08 38.85
CA GLY A 762 -21.86 -19.94 40.03
C GLY A 762 -20.61 -20.81 40.15
N VAL A 763 -19.60 -20.61 39.32
CA VAL A 763 -18.35 -21.37 39.40
C VAL A 763 -17.36 -20.61 40.29
N PRO A 764 -17.05 -21.09 41.51
CA PRO A 764 -16.01 -20.48 42.34
C PRO A 764 -14.65 -20.57 41.65
N CYS A 765 -13.82 -19.55 41.86
CA CYS A 765 -12.53 -19.41 41.20
C CYS A 765 -11.40 -19.39 42.24
N VAL A 766 -10.28 -20.05 41.95
CA VAL A 766 -9.03 -19.93 42.72
C VAL A 766 -8.08 -19.02 41.94
N THR A 767 -7.56 -17.98 42.60
CA THR A 767 -6.60 -17.04 42.02
C THR A 767 -5.35 -16.91 42.87
N MET A 768 -4.32 -16.25 42.36
CA MET A 768 -3.06 -16.04 43.07
C MET A 768 -2.70 -14.56 43.13
N ALA A 769 -2.21 -14.11 44.27
CA ALA A 769 -1.65 -12.78 44.45
C ALA A 769 -0.20 -12.73 43.94
N GLY A 770 0.18 -11.59 43.38
CA GLY A 770 1.51 -11.32 42.88
C GLY A 770 1.94 -9.87 43.05
N SER A 771 2.98 -9.51 42.30
CA SER A 771 3.69 -8.22 42.36
C SER A 771 3.20 -7.19 41.36
N VAL A 772 2.37 -7.60 40.39
CA VAL A 772 1.90 -6.76 39.27
C VAL A 772 0.38 -6.72 39.18
N HIS A 773 -0.15 -5.62 38.65
CA HIS A 773 -1.58 -5.38 38.43
C HIS A 773 -2.25 -6.55 37.73
N ALA A 774 -1.68 -7.01 36.60
CA ALA A 774 -2.24 -8.10 35.79
C ALA A 774 -2.46 -9.39 36.61
N HIS A 775 -1.62 -9.64 37.61
CA HIS A 775 -1.70 -10.80 38.50
C HIS A 775 -2.79 -10.58 39.56
N ASN A 776 -2.87 -9.35 40.08
CA ASN A 776 -3.75 -9.00 41.20
C ASN A 776 -5.19 -8.62 40.78
N VAL A 777 -5.54 -8.63 39.50
CA VAL A 777 -6.94 -8.42 39.08
C VAL A 777 -7.87 -9.47 39.73
N GLY A 778 -7.45 -10.74 39.73
CA GLY A 778 -8.20 -11.81 40.41
C GLY A 778 -8.35 -11.56 41.92
N VAL A 779 -7.31 -11.00 42.57
CA VAL A 779 -7.33 -10.62 43.99
C VAL A 779 -8.40 -9.57 44.26
N SER A 780 -8.46 -8.50 43.44
CA SER A 780 -9.48 -7.46 43.57
C SER A 780 -10.89 -8.04 43.41
N LEU A 781 -11.10 -8.84 42.36
CA LEU A 781 -12.41 -9.45 42.07
C LEU A 781 -12.90 -10.34 43.22
N LEU A 782 -12.08 -11.32 43.63
CA LEU A 782 -12.47 -12.29 44.65
C LEU A 782 -12.68 -11.62 46.01
N SER A 783 -11.79 -10.71 46.41
CA SER A 783 -11.90 -10.03 47.70
C SER A 783 -13.16 -9.19 47.78
N ASN A 784 -13.48 -8.42 46.72
CA ASN A 784 -14.68 -7.59 46.69
C ASN A 784 -15.98 -8.40 46.64
N VAL A 785 -15.98 -9.61 46.05
CA VAL A 785 -17.13 -10.54 46.09
C VAL A 785 -17.29 -11.25 47.46
N GLY A 786 -16.29 -11.17 48.33
CA GLY A 786 -16.27 -11.86 49.63
C GLY A 786 -15.58 -13.23 49.62
N LEU A 787 -14.82 -13.53 48.57
CA LEU A 787 -14.07 -14.77 48.37
C LEU A 787 -12.55 -14.60 48.55
N GLY A 788 -12.10 -13.64 49.37
CA GLY A 788 -10.68 -13.40 49.63
C GLY A 788 -9.92 -14.62 50.20
N HIS A 789 -10.64 -15.58 50.78
CA HIS A 789 -10.07 -16.86 51.24
C HIS A 789 -9.66 -17.82 50.10
N LEU A 790 -10.05 -17.52 48.85
CA LEU A 790 -9.65 -18.26 47.65
C LEU A 790 -8.49 -17.60 46.89
N VAL A 791 -7.83 -16.62 47.53
CA VAL A 791 -6.64 -15.95 47.00
C VAL A 791 -5.39 -16.60 47.61
N ALA A 792 -4.65 -17.32 46.78
CA ALA A 792 -3.37 -17.92 47.16
C ALA A 792 -2.24 -16.89 47.18
N LYS A 793 -1.24 -17.08 48.05
CA LYS A 793 -0.02 -16.24 48.07
C LYS A 793 1.13 -16.83 47.25
N ASN A 794 1.04 -18.10 46.90
CA ASN A 794 2.04 -18.85 46.15
C ASN A 794 1.41 -20.13 45.55
N GLU A 795 2.18 -20.84 44.74
CA GLU A 795 1.74 -22.04 44.03
C GLU A 795 1.29 -23.17 44.97
N GLU A 796 1.95 -23.36 46.11
CA GLU A 796 1.58 -24.40 47.09
C GLU A 796 0.21 -24.12 47.70
N GLU A 797 -0.03 -22.87 48.08
CA GLU A 797 -1.33 -22.44 48.61
C GLU A 797 -2.41 -22.49 47.51
N TYR A 798 -2.08 -22.18 46.26
CA TYR A 798 -3.00 -22.30 45.13
C TYR A 798 -3.48 -23.74 44.95
N VAL A 799 -2.55 -24.71 44.94
CA VAL A 799 -2.89 -26.14 44.90
C VAL A 799 -3.75 -26.50 46.10
N LYS A 800 -3.33 -26.13 47.32
CA LYS A 800 -4.05 -26.44 48.55
C LYS A 800 -5.50 -25.94 48.54
N LEU A 801 -5.73 -24.70 48.11
CA LEU A 801 -7.07 -24.12 48.04
C LEU A 801 -7.96 -24.84 47.03
N ALA A 802 -7.41 -25.21 45.86
CA ALA A 802 -8.14 -26.01 44.88
C ALA A 802 -8.52 -27.40 45.42
N LEU A 803 -7.60 -28.07 46.13
CA LEU A 803 -7.88 -29.36 46.78
C LEU A 803 -8.93 -29.25 47.88
N GLN A 804 -8.88 -28.18 48.69
CA GLN A 804 -9.85 -27.93 49.75
C GLN A 804 -11.26 -27.70 49.20
N LEU A 805 -11.41 -26.86 48.17
CA LEU A 805 -12.69 -26.67 47.49
C LEU A 805 -13.26 -27.96 46.89
N ALA A 806 -12.37 -28.80 46.34
CA ALA A 806 -12.77 -30.06 45.72
C ALA A 806 -13.12 -31.17 46.73
N SER A 807 -12.71 -31.02 48.00
CA SER A 807 -12.88 -32.06 49.02
C SER A 807 -14.30 -32.17 49.59
N ASP A 808 -15.12 -31.12 49.47
CA ASP A 808 -16.50 -31.08 49.95
C ASP A 808 -17.45 -30.60 48.84
N VAL A 809 -17.99 -31.57 48.08
CA VAL A 809 -18.92 -31.33 46.97
C VAL A 809 -20.22 -30.66 47.44
N THR A 810 -20.64 -30.89 48.69
CA THR A 810 -21.88 -30.28 49.22
C THR A 810 -21.65 -28.80 49.50
N ALA A 811 -20.54 -28.45 50.16
CA ALA A 811 -20.16 -27.06 50.36
C ALA A 811 -19.94 -26.33 49.03
N LEU A 812 -19.29 -26.99 48.06
CA LEU A 812 -19.07 -26.46 46.72
C LEU A 812 -20.38 -26.16 45.99
N SER A 813 -21.35 -27.08 46.05
CA SER A 813 -22.69 -26.88 45.47
C SER A 813 -23.45 -25.74 46.14
N ASN A 814 -23.38 -25.64 47.47
CA ASN A 814 -24.00 -24.53 48.21
C ASN A 814 -23.40 -23.17 47.83
N LEU A 815 -22.06 -23.10 47.73
CA LEU A 815 -21.37 -21.91 47.27
C LEU A 815 -21.83 -21.53 45.86
N ARG A 816 -21.83 -22.49 44.92
CA ARG A 816 -22.28 -22.30 43.54
C ARG A 816 -23.67 -21.66 43.44
N MET A 817 -24.62 -22.17 44.20
CA MET A 817 -26.01 -21.66 44.18
C MET A 817 -26.15 -20.26 44.79
N SER A 818 -25.26 -19.87 45.70
CA SER A 818 -25.28 -18.54 46.33
C SER A 818 -24.50 -17.47 45.56
N LEU A 819 -23.52 -17.88 44.75
CA LEU A 819 -22.45 -17.02 44.26
C LEU A 819 -22.93 -15.90 43.32
N ARG A 820 -23.89 -16.17 42.44
CA ARG A 820 -24.48 -15.14 41.58
C ARG A 820 -25.08 -13.99 42.40
N ASN A 821 -25.81 -14.32 43.47
CA ASN A 821 -26.42 -13.32 44.36
C ASN A 821 -25.37 -12.60 45.21
N LEU A 822 -24.32 -13.30 45.67
CA LEU A 822 -23.18 -12.66 46.35
C LEU A 822 -22.50 -11.63 45.43
N MET A 823 -22.16 -12.02 44.20
CA MET A 823 -21.53 -11.13 43.23
C MET A 823 -22.43 -9.96 42.83
N SER A 824 -23.72 -10.20 42.61
CA SER A 824 -24.66 -9.13 42.21
C SER A 824 -24.87 -8.06 43.28
N LYS A 825 -24.57 -8.37 44.55
CA LYS A 825 -24.66 -7.45 45.70
C LYS A 825 -23.32 -6.85 46.10
N SER A 826 -22.24 -7.24 45.42
CA SER A 826 -20.90 -6.77 45.76
C SER A 826 -20.54 -5.50 44.98
N PRO A 827 -19.48 -4.78 45.38
CA PRO A 827 -18.97 -3.62 44.64
C PRO A 827 -18.65 -3.91 43.17
N VAL A 828 -18.38 -5.16 42.81
CA VAL A 828 -18.06 -5.57 41.43
C VAL A 828 -19.27 -5.39 40.49
N CYS A 829 -20.51 -5.39 40.99
CA CYS A 829 -21.73 -5.20 40.18
C CYS A 829 -22.56 -3.98 40.62
N ASP A 830 -22.02 -3.12 41.49
CA ASP A 830 -22.72 -1.92 42.00
C ASP A 830 -22.43 -0.69 41.12
N GLY A 831 -23.14 -0.60 39.99
CA GLY A 831 -23.00 0.50 39.03
C GLY A 831 -23.17 1.89 39.64
N PRO A 832 -24.27 2.16 40.38
CA PRO A 832 -24.47 3.46 41.04
C PRO A 832 -23.35 3.86 41.98
N ASN A 833 -22.93 2.99 42.92
CA ASN A 833 -21.88 3.34 43.88
C ASN A 833 -20.50 3.49 43.21
N PHE A 834 -20.19 2.64 42.23
CA PHE A 834 -18.97 2.75 41.43
C PHE A 834 -18.84 4.12 40.76
N ILE A 835 -19.95 4.63 40.18
CA ILE A 835 -19.92 5.94 39.51
C ILE A 835 -19.80 7.10 40.48
N LEU A 836 -20.41 7.05 41.68
CA LEU A 836 -20.17 8.07 42.70
C LEU A 836 -18.67 8.17 43.06
N HIS A 837 -17.99 7.04 43.21
CA HIS A 837 -16.55 6.99 43.44
C HIS A 837 -15.73 7.53 42.27
N LEU A 838 -16.13 7.20 41.04
CA LEU A 838 -15.47 7.65 39.81
C LEU A 838 -15.62 9.17 39.61
N GLU A 839 -16.82 9.71 39.81
CA GLU A 839 -17.14 11.14 39.69
C GLU A 839 -16.42 11.98 40.73
N SER A 840 -16.38 11.52 41.99
CA SER A 840 -15.58 12.12 43.06
C SER A 840 -14.09 12.15 42.70
N THR A 841 -13.60 11.07 42.06
CA THR A 841 -12.22 11.00 41.59
C THR A 841 -11.95 11.98 40.45
N TYR A 842 -12.84 12.05 39.45
CA TYR A 842 -12.75 13.04 38.37
C TYR A 842 -12.80 14.48 38.88
N ARG A 843 -13.65 14.77 39.86
CA ARG A 843 -13.72 16.09 40.50
C ARG A 843 -12.38 16.46 41.15
N LYS A 844 -11.77 15.54 41.90
CA LYS A 844 -10.44 15.76 42.52
C LYS A 844 -9.33 15.98 41.49
N MET A 845 -9.33 15.20 40.40
CA MET A 845 -8.37 15.41 39.30
C MET A 845 -8.55 16.80 38.68
N TRP A 846 -9.80 17.22 38.46
CA TRP A 846 -10.11 18.53 37.91
C TRP A 846 -9.73 19.70 38.83
N GLN A 847 -9.98 19.56 40.14
CA GLN A 847 -9.55 20.53 41.16
C GLN A 847 -8.03 20.71 41.14
N ARG A 848 -7.26 19.61 41.11
CA ARG A 848 -5.79 19.65 40.98
C ARG A 848 -5.34 20.36 39.70
N TYR A 849 -6.00 20.09 38.56
CA TYR A 849 -5.72 20.80 37.31
C TYR A 849 -5.99 22.31 37.40
N CYS A 850 -7.07 22.72 38.07
CA CYS A 850 -7.39 24.13 38.28
C CYS A 850 -6.32 24.83 39.13
N GLU A 851 -5.77 24.13 40.12
CA GLU A 851 -4.63 24.57 40.97
C GLU A 851 -3.28 24.58 40.24
N GLY A 852 -3.22 24.03 39.01
CA GLY A 852 -2.00 23.96 38.19
C GLY A 852 -1.18 22.69 38.38
N ASP A 853 -1.66 21.71 39.16
CA ASP A 853 -1.03 20.40 39.27
C ASP A 853 -1.44 19.48 38.12
N VAL A 854 -0.55 19.34 37.14
CA VAL A 854 -0.76 18.50 35.95
C VAL A 854 0.41 17.50 35.82
N PRO A 855 0.20 16.20 36.15
CA PRO A 855 1.29 15.21 36.20
C PRO A 855 2.06 15.02 34.89
N SER A 856 1.39 15.08 33.73
CA SER A 856 2.05 14.98 32.43
C SER A 856 2.93 16.17 32.08
N LEU A 857 2.51 17.41 32.37
CA LEU A 857 3.29 18.62 32.07
C LEU A 857 4.63 18.58 32.82
N ARG A 858 4.59 18.26 34.12
CA ARG A 858 5.79 18.07 34.94
C ARG A 858 6.73 17.00 34.33
N ARG A 859 6.18 15.89 33.84
CA ARG A 859 6.98 14.83 33.18
C ARG A 859 7.58 15.29 31.84
N ILE A 860 6.80 15.95 31.00
CA ILE A 860 7.25 16.43 29.68
C ILE A 860 8.38 17.45 29.85
N GLU A 861 8.28 18.35 30.83
CA GLU A 861 9.35 19.31 31.16
C GLU A 861 10.64 18.62 31.60
N ILE A 862 10.56 17.60 32.46
CA ILE A 862 11.73 16.80 32.88
C ILE A 862 12.36 16.09 31.68
N LEU A 863 11.55 15.52 30.78
CA LEU A 863 12.05 14.83 29.59
C LEU A 863 12.79 15.78 28.64
N GLN A 864 12.26 16.98 28.42
CA GLN A 864 12.91 18.00 27.59
C GLN A 864 14.25 18.45 28.18
N GLN A 865 14.33 18.58 29.51
CA GLN A 865 15.59 18.89 30.19
C GLN A 865 16.62 17.75 30.06
N GLN A 866 16.17 16.49 30.14
CA GLN A 866 17.03 15.32 29.95
C GLN A 866 17.56 15.21 28.52
N GLU A 867 16.69 15.37 27.52
CA GLU A 867 17.08 15.35 26.10
C GLU A 867 18.08 16.47 25.78
N ALA A 868 17.85 17.69 26.27
CA ALA A 868 18.78 18.81 26.10
C ALA A 868 20.15 18.51 26.75
N THR A 869 20.17 17.82 27.90
CA THR A 869 21.41 17.46 28.60
C THR A 869 22.16 16.34 27.87
N GLU A 870 21.46 15.33 27.33
CA GLU A 870 22.06 14.26 26.53
C GLU A 870 22.62 14.78 25.20
N GLU A 871 21.93 15.72 24.54
CA GLU A 871 22.42 16.43 23.34
C GLU A 871 23.65 17.28 23.65
N LEU A 872 23.69 17.95 24.81
CA LEU A 872 24.87 18.69 25.28
C LEU A 872 26.07 17.77 25.54
N ILE A 873 25.84 16.60 26.15
CA ILE A 873 26.89 15.61 26.44
C ILE A 873 27.44 15.00 25.14
N THR A 874 26.57 14.59 24.21
CA THR A 874 27.00 14.07 22.90
C THR A 874 27.68 15.15 22.04
N ALA A 875 27.25 16.42 22.14
CA ALA A 875 27.94 17.54 21.51
C ALA A 875 29.33 17.80 22.13
N THR A 876 29.51 17.62 23.45
CA THR A 876 30.82 17.73 24.11
C THR A 876 31.75 16.54 23.82
N GLU A 877 31.22 15.32 23.66
CA GLU A 877 31.99 14.14 23.26
C GLU A 877 32.41 14.19 21.79
N SER A 878 31.65 14.88 20.93
CA SER A 878 32.02 15.17 19.53
C SER A 878 33.05 16.30 19.37
N ASN A 879 33.45 16.99 20.45
CA ASN A 879 34.39 18.11 20.47
C ASN A 879 35.77 17.76 21.09
N ILE A 880 36.23 16.53 20.91
CA ILE A 880 37.65 16.18 21.11
C ILE A 880 38.38 16.46 19.79
N PRO A 881 39.41 17.34 19.75
CA PRO A 881 40.08 17.68 18.50
C PRO A 881 40.93 16.49 18.02
N ALA A 882 40.46 15.83 16.95
CA ALA A 882 41.28 14.90 16.19
C ALA A 882 42.42 15.67 15.50
N SER A 883 43.65 15.25 15.79
CA SER A 883 44.86 15.72 15.11
C SER A 883 44.83 15.33 13.64
N LYS A 884 44.90 16.36 12.78
CA LYS A 884 45.37 16.43 11.38
C LYS A 884 45.39 15.10 10.59
N GLU A 885 44.49 15.00 9.61
CA GLU A 885 44.83 14.63 8.23
C GLU A 885 43.75 15.12 7.25
N SER A 886 44.18 15.46 6.03
CA SER A 886 43.54 16.31 5.02
C SER A 886 42.58 15.55 4.06
N PRO A 887 41.76 16.25 3.24
CA PRO A 887 40.38 15.88 2.93
C PRO A 887 40.20 15.13 1.61
N THR A 888 39.21 14.24 1.54
CA THR A 888 38.50 13.94 0.29
C THR A 888 37.01 13.69 0.55
N SER A 889 36.20 14.25 -0.34
CA SER A 889 34.74 14.37 -0.31
C SER A 889 33.99 13.04 -0.46
N ILE A 890 32.91 12.86 0.30
CA ILE A 890 31.89 11.84 0.02
C ILE A 890 30.57 12.53 -0.34
N LYS A 891 30.17 12.40 -1.61
CA LYS A 891 28.78 12.49 -2.05
C LYS A 891 28.16 11.08 -2.01
N SER A 892 26.89 11.07 -1.63
CA SER A 892 25.92 9.97 -1.63
C SER A 892 25.85 9.13 -2.91
N ASN A 893 25.75 7.81 -2.74
CA ASN A 893 24.80 6.87 -3.39
C ASN A 893 25.43 5.49 -3.66
N GLY A 894 24.61 4.45 -3.52
CA GLY A 894 24.88 3.07 -3.97
C GLY A 894 24.93 2.09 -2.80
N HIS A 895 23.96 1.20 -2.64
CA HIS A 895 24.05 -0.16 -3.17
C HIS A 895 25.43 -0.78 -2.97
N CYS A 896 25.52 -1.77 -2.08
CA CYS A 896 26.50 -2.83 -2.30
C CYS A 896 26.01 -4.19 -1.76
N PRO A 897 26.29 -5.28 -2.49
CA PRO A 897 25.87 -6.63 -2.16
C PRO A 897 26.89 -7.36 -1.27
N VAL A 898 26.43 -8.50 -0.78
CA VAL A 898 27.09 -9.51 0.05
C VAL A 898 28.51 -9.88 -0.42
N SER A 899 29.46 -9.98 0.52
CA SER A 899 30.51 -11.01 0.50
C SER A 899 31.19 -11.17 1.86
N SER A 900 31.49 -12.42 2.15
CA SER A 900 32.07 -13.10 3.31
C SER A 900 33.55 -12.79 3.60
N ALA A 901 33.93 -12.79 4.89
CA ALA A 901 35.21 -13.29 5.41
C ALA A 901 35.08 -13.42 6.94
N VAL A 902 35.09 -14.65 7.49
CA VAL A 902 36.27 -15.35 8.05
C VAL A 902 36.78 -14.71 9.35
N ILE A 903 36.60 -15.49 10.41
CA ILE A 903 37.05 -15.32 11.79
C ILE A 903 38.52 -15.74 11.88
N ASP A 904 39.33 -15.03 12.65
CA ASP A 904 40.62 -15.53 13.13
C ASP A 904 40.79 -15.28 14.65
N ASP A 905 40.89 -16.42 15.33
CA ASP A 905 41.65 -16.84 16.51
C ASP A 905 41.97 -15.94 17.74
N SER A 906 41.34 -16.32 18.89
CA SER A 906 41.90 -17.02 20.09
C SER A 906 43.09 -16.40 20.86
N PRO A 907 43.53 -16.85 22.08
CA PRO A 907 43.26 -18.13 22.79
C PRO A 907 43.11 -18.09 24.34
N LEU A 908 42.69 -19.21 24.96
CA LEU A 908 43.51 -20.04 25.89
C LEU A 908 42.70 -21.06 26.75
N GLY A 909 43.16 -22.31 26.67
CA GLY A 909 43.20 -23.34 27.73
C GLY A 909 42.09 -24.40 27.71
N GLU A 910 42.33 -25.72 27.79
CA GLU A 910 43.52 -26.57 27.76
C GLU A 910 43.01 -28.05 27.83
N ASN A 911 43.82 -29.01 27.34
CA ASN A 911 43.73 -30.48 27.53
C ASN A 911 42.66 -31.24 26.71
N GLY A 912 42.95 -32.33 25.97
CA GLY A 912 44.15 -33.13 25.78
C GLY A 912 43.76 -34.45 25.07
N ASP A 913 44.70 -34.98 24.28
CA ASP A 913 44.89 -36.39 23.89
C ASP A 913 44.14 -37.06 22.70
N LEU A 914 44.93 -37.18 21.62
CA LEU A 914 45.46 -38.43 21.01
C LEU A 914 44.65 -39.24 19.96
N LEU A 915 45.31 -39.38 18.79
CA LEU A 915 45.43 -40.55 17.89
C LEU A 915 44.45 -40.73 16.70
N HIS A 916 44.83 -40.15 15.54
CA HIS A 916 45.26 -40.78 14.26
C HIS A 916 44.42 -41.89 13.54
N PRO A 917 44.63 -42.12 12.22
CA PRO A 917 43.65 -41.83 11.17
C PRO A 917 43.21 -43.07 10.35
N THR A 918 42.25 -42.92 9.42
CA THR A 918 42.39 -43.28 7.97
C THR A 918 41.06 -43.38 7.20
N LYS A 919 41.15 -43.03 5.90
CA LYS A 919 40.40 -43.52 4.71
C LYS A 919 39.03 -42.91 4.31
N LYS A 920 39.13 -41.99 3.32
CA LYS A 920 38.25 -41.76 2.15
C LYS A 920 38.15 -43.01 1.21
N PRO A 921 37.42 -43.01 0.07
CA PRO A 921 36.16 -42.33 -0.32
C PRO A 921 35.19 -43.22 -1.17
N GLY A 922 33.99 -42.72 -1.53
CA GLY A 922 33.19 -43.23 -2.67
C GLY A 922 31.89 -42.42 -2.88
N LYS A 923 31.84 -41.54 -3.91
CA LYS A 923 31.07 -41.62 -5.18
C LYS A 923 29.54 -41.54 -5.03
N LEU A 924 28.90 -40.43 -5.43
CA LEU A 924 28.41 -40.09 -6.79
C LEU A 924 27.34 -41.06 -7.33
N ASN A 925 26.08 -40.67 -7.15
CA ASN A 925 25.13 -40.33 -8.22
C ASN A 925 24.06 -39.38 -7.69
#